data_AF-A0A0J9XBQ1-F1
#
_entry.id   AF-A0A0J9XBQ1-F1
#
_cell.length_a   1.000
_cell.length_b   1.000
_cell.length_c   1.000
_cell.angle_alpha   90.00
_cell.angle_beta   90.00
_cell.angle_gamma   90.00
#
_symmetry.space_group_name_H-M   'P 1'
#
loop_
_entity.id
_entity.type
_entity.pdbx_description
1 polymer ?
#
loop_
_entity_poly.entity_id
_entity_poly.type
_entity_poly.pdbx_seq_one_letter_code
_entity_poly.pdbx_strand_id
1 'polypeptide(L)'
;MSTAVQIITAEEQALKLEESLSVIRQQESAMRKCLESKGKLMDALKHAANFLAELRTSLLSPKQYYELYIAVFDALSYLGAFLKDNHNTYHLADLYELVQYTGNIVPRLYLMITVGTVYMSVPGAPVKEIMKDMMEMCRGVQHPIRGLFLRYYLSQGARDYLPVGNSDGIEGNLEDSVKFVITNFIEMNKLWVRLQHQGHSREREKRIKERKELQILVGSNLVRLSQLEGIDKHYYRETILPAILEQVVQCRDVIAQEYLLDVISQVFPDEFHLFTLDLFLNATANLNPDANVKKIILTLVNRLAEFSAREAENEKATADKATSDEQEVTEKLEKSTLEDDDENEKEEKLEPNEPEVEVRRGVPVNIDLFEIFWSLVAKLLEARPNLTISDITALYVGIARLSLNCYPERTENIDKILELVLNKLDAVKDTPEAHSEATVGNVLELLELLINSFSRLLTVLELKHFLPLLSSQPGKSQKVVAGAVVDSVLRSKNHIETVEEAEGVFNLIHILIVNSDGNTGTNAKVSSGVSNLIGDSEGEEELDETKLSAETLANQSKLAKVVHLLRNRDTEVQAKLLTTARKALAEGKQFVQFTYPALVFAALRLVRRVPKDSDQLGSLFKFIQYTIGDINRTGKSNKALRLFVDAGAIADQVGAEEASYELYAQAFSIYEEGISDSRAQYQAICILASSLQSTRHFSEENYDTLVSKCALYGSKLLKKPDQCRAVYLASHLWWGVEIPALGEQEETSEFFRDGKRVFECLQRALRVADGCMDLGVSVELFVEILNRSLYYFERGNEQVTAKFIVGLIELIQRNLENVKGEAQSQHFERTLQYIEEQKASEDEEESARYQTIVY
;
A
#
# COMPACT_ATOMS: atom_id res chain seq x y z
N MET A 1 7.50 -38.23 -51.72
CA MET A 1 7.69 -37.15 -52.71
C MET A 1 7.58 -35.83 -51.98
N SER A 2 8.66 -35.04 -52.01
CA SER A 2 8.76 -33.73 -51.36
C SER A 2 8.00 -32.69 -52.17
N THR A 3 6.74 -32.43 -51.83
CA THR A 3 6.04 -31.24 -52.32
C THR A 3 6.64 -30.04 -51.61
N ALA A 4 7.35 -29.20 -52.37
CA ALA A 4 7.81 -27.90 -51.93
C ALA A 4 6.62 -27.13 -51.32
N VAL A 5 6.70 -26.83 -50.02
CA VAL A 5 5.76 -25.92 -49.37
C VAL A 5 6.08 -24.53 -49.91
N GLN A 6 5.27 -24.08 -50.88
CA GLN A 6 5.31 -22.68 -51.32
C GLN A 6 5.10 -21.79 -50.10
N ILE A 7 5.96 -20.80 -49.94
CA ILE A 7 5.80 -19.76 -48.92
C ILE A 7 4.65 -18.87 -49.41
N ILE A 8 3.44 -19.20 -48.96
CA ILE A 8 2.24 -18.43 -49.24
C ILE A 8 2.29 -17.18 -48.35
N THR A 9 2.01 -16.01 -48.95
CA THR A 9 1.95 -14.74 -48.23
C THR A 9 0.74 -14.69 -47.29
N ALA A 10 0.78 -13.87 -46.23
CA ALA A 10 -0.32 -13.77 -45.26
C ALA A 10 -1.66 -13.37 -45.93
N GLU A 11 -1.61 -12.60 -47.02
CA GLU A 11 -2.77 -12.17 -47.81
C GLU A 11 -3.40 -13.33 -48.59
N GLU A 12 -2.58 -14.17 -49.23
CA GLU A 12 -3.05 -15.37 -49.93
C GLU A 12 -3.63 -16.42 -48.96
N GLN A 13 -3.11 -16.48 -47.72
CA GLN A 13 -3.70 -17.33 -46.66
C GLN A 13 -5.09 -16.83 -46.24
N ALA A 14 -5.29 -15.50 -46.17
CA ALA A 14 -6.57 -14.90 -45.82
C ALA A 14 -7.63 -15.12 -46.92
N LEU A 15 -7.26 -14.93 -48.19
CA LEU A 15 -8.14 -15.20 -49.32
C LEU A 15 -8.59 -16.67 -49.34
N LYS A 16 -7.66 -17.60 -49.11
CA LYS A 16 -7.97 -19.03 -49.05
C LYS A 16 -8.90 -19.39 -47.89
N LEU A 17 -8.78 -18.69 -46.76
CA LEU A 17 -9.69 -18.87 -45.62
C LEU A 17 -11.11 -18.41 -46.00
N GLU A 18 -11.26 -17.24 -46.62
CA GLU A 18 -12.56 -16.72 -47.06
C GLU A 18 -13.23 -17.65 -48.08
N GLU A 19 -12.46 -18.16 -49.05
CA GLU A 19 -12.94 -19.18 -49.99
C GLU A 19 -13.45 -20.42 -49.26
N SER A 20 -12.65 -20.97 -48.33
CA SER A 20 -13.02 -22.16 -47.56
C SER A 20 -14.28 -21.93 -46.70
N LEU A 21 -14.39 -20.76 -46.05
CA LEU A 21 -15.57 -20.39 -45.26
C LEU A 21 -16.81 -20.20 -46.13
N SER A 22 -16.66 -19.65 -47.34
CA SER A 22 -17.78 -19.50 -48.28
C SER A 22 -18.33 -20.86 -48.73
N VAL A 23 -17.44 -21.81 -49.00
CA VAL A 23 -17.80 -23.20 -49.35
C VAL A 23 -18.52 -23.88 -48.18
N ILE A 24 -18.00 -23.74 -46.96
CA ILE A 24 -18.65 -24.32 -45.77
C ILE A 24 -20.06 -23.76 -45.60
N ARG A 25 -20.26 -22.43 -45.67
CA ARG A 25 -21.59 -21.82 -45.53
C ARG A 25 -22.56 -22.28 -46.63
N GLN A 26 -22.08 -22.41 -47.86
CA GLN A 26 -22.90 -22.90 -48.97
C GLN A 26 -23.34 -24.36 -48.76
N GLN A 27 -22.41 -25.23 -48.40
CA GLN A 27 -22.67 -26.65 -48.16
C GLN A 27 -23.50 -26.86 -46.88
N GLU A 28 -23.30 -26.05 -45.85
CA GLU A 28 -24.11 -26.04 -44.63
C GLU A 28 -25.56 -25.68 -44.94
N SER A 29 -25.81 -24.62 -45.72
CA SER A 29 -27.17 -24.26 -46.15
C SER A 29 -27.83 -25.37 -46.95
N ALA A 30 -27.08 -26.04 -47.83
CA ALA A 30 -27.56 -27.21 -48.58
C ALA A 30 -27.88 -28.39 -47.64
N MET A 31 -27.00 -28.67 -46.68
CA MET A 31 -27.21 -29.71 -45.67
C MET A 31 -28.50 -29.44 -44.86
N ARG A 32 -28.70 -28.22 -44.35
CA ARG A 32 -29.90 -27.86 -43.58
C ARG A 32 -31.19 -28.09 -44.39
N LYS A 33 -31.22 -27.67 -45.65
CA LYS A 33 -32.36 -27.91 -46.57
C LYS A 33 -32.62 -29.41 -46.83
N CYS A 34 -31.55 -30.21 -46.90
CA CYS A 34 -31.67 -31.66 -47.04
C CYS A 34 -32.20 -32.32 -45.76
N LEU A 35 -31.84 -31.83 -44.58
CA LEU A 35 -32.31 -32.33 -43.28
C LEU A 35 -33.80 -32.02 -43.05
N GLU A 36 -34.28 -30.86 -43.51
CA GLU A 36 -35.71 -30.50 -43.47
C GLU A 36 -36.57 -31.40 -44.38
N SER A 37 -35.97 -31.98 -45.42
CA SER A 37 -36.64 -32.89 -46.35
C SER A 37 -36.60 -34.34 -45.85
N LYS A 38 -37.76 -34.90 -45.48
CA LYS A 38 -37.85 -36.30 -45.00
C LYS A 38 -37.22 -37.30 -45.99
N GLY A 39 -36.33 -38.16 -45.50
CA GLY A 39 -35.69 -39.24 -46.26
C GLY A 39 -34.40 -38.90 -46.99
N LYS A 40 -33.90 -37.65 -46.93
CA LYS A 40 -32.65 -37.22 -47.59
C LYS A 40 -31.44 -37.13 -46.65
N LEU A 41 -31.37 -37.99 -45.64
CA LEU A 41 -30.26 -38.02 -44.68
C LEU A 41 -28.91 -38.32 -45.36
N MET A 42 -28.89 -39.22 -46.35
CA MET A 42 -27.66 -39.57 -47.08
C MET A 42 -27.10 -38.40 -47.90
N ASP A 43 -27.97 -37.60 -48.51
CA ASP A 43 -27.55 -36.41 -49.23
C ASP A 43 -27.03 -35.35 -48.25
N ALA A 44 -27.65 -35.21 -47.08
CA ALA A 44 -27.16 -34.35 -46.01
C ALA A 44 -25.77 -34.77 -45.50
N LEU A 45 -25.54 -36.07 -45.27
CA LEU A 45 -24.22 -36.60 -44.90
C LEU A 45 -23.17 -36.39 -46.00
N LYS A 46 -23.56 -36.45 -47.27
CA LYS A 46 -22.66 -36.14 -48.39
C LYS A 46 -22.26 -34.67 -48.42
N HIS A 47 -23.22 -33.75 -48.21
CA HIS A 47 -22.93 -32.33 -48.05
C HIS A 47 -22.04 -32.07 -46.82
N ALA A 48 -22.27 -32.80 -45.72
CA ALA A 48 -21.42 -32.74 -44.54
C ALA A 48 -19.99 -33.21 -44.82
N ALA A 49 -19.83 -34.34 -45.50
CA ALA A 49 -18.53 -34.85 -45.89
C ALA A 49 -17.77 -33.90 -46.83
N ASN A 50 -18.49 -33.17 -47.70
CA ASN A 50 -17.90 -32.20 -48.61
C ASN A 50 -17.35 -30.98 -47.88
N PHE A 51 -18.10 -30.37 -46.95
CA PHE A 51 -17.54 -29.23 -46.21
C PHE A 51 -16.45 -29.65 -45.23
N LEU A 52 -16.52 -30.87 -44.67
CA LEU A 52 -15.45 -31.43 -43.85
C LEU A 52 -14.17 -31.71 -44.64
N ALA A 53 -14.25 -31.82 -45.97
CA ALA A 53 -13.07 -31.98 -46.81
C ALA A 53 -12.18 -30.73 -46.76
N GLU A 54 -12.73 -29.54 -46.48
CA GLU A 54 -11.97 -28.29 -46.35
C GLU A 54 -11.01 -28.31 -45.15
N LEU A 55 -11.35 -29.03 -44.07
CA LEU A 55 -10.46 -29.23 -42.91
C LEU A 55 -9.17 -30.01 -43.25
N ARG A 56 -9.06 -30.55 -44.47
CA ARG A 56 -7.85 -31.24 -44.96
C ARG A 56 -6.79 -30.28 -45.48
N THR A 57 -7.01 -28.97 -45.47
CA THR A 57 -5.96 -28.01 -45.83
C THR A 57 -4.80 -28.05 -44.81
N SER A 58 -3.56 -27.86 -45.30
CA SER A 58 -2.35 -27.66 -44.46
C SER A 58 -1.79 -26.24 -44.58
N LEU A 59 -2.44 -25.37 -45.35
CA LEU A 59 -1.88 -24.08 -45.74
C LEU A 59 -2.28 -22.95 -44.79
N LEU A 60 -3.23 -23.20 -43.90
CA LEU A 60 -3.74 -22.24 -42.94
C LEU A 60 -2.87 -22.22 -41.68
N SER A 61 -2.74 -21.04 -41.08
CA SER A 61 -2.20 -20.90 -39.73
C SER A 61 -3.15 -21.52 -38.69
N PRO A 62 -2.67 -21.89 -37.49
CA PRO A 62 -3.52 -22.43 -36.42
C PRO A 62 -4.72 -21.56 -36.07
N LYS A 63 -4.54 -20.23 -36.04
CA LYS A 63 -5.63 -19.28 -35.77
C LYS A 63 -6.72 -19.32 -36.85
N GLN A 64 -6.32 -19.28 -38.13
CA GLN A 64 -7.25 -19.37 -39.25
C GLN A 64 -7.93 -20.75 -39.30
N TYR A 65 -7.18 -21.81 -38.96
CA TYR A 65 -7.74 -23.16 -38.85
C TYR A 65 -8.74 -23.26 -37.69
N TYR A 66 -8.54 -22.53 -36.60
CA TYR A 66 -9.50 -22.44 -35.50
C TYR A 66 -10.81 -21.75 -35.92
N GLU A 67 -10.73 -20.67 -36.70
CA GLU A 67 -11.93 -20.02 -37.27
C GLU A 67 -12.71 -20.96 -38.20
N LEU A 68 -11.98 -21.72 -39.04
CA LEU A 68 -12.57 -22.76 -39.89
C LEU A 68 -13.21 -23.87 -39.05
N TYR A 69 -12.54 -24.29 -37.98
CA TYR A 69 -13.03 -25.30 -37.04
C TYR A 69 -14.34 -24.86 -36.37
N ILE A 70 -14.45 -23.61 -35.91
CA ILE A 70 -15.69 -23.10 -35.30
C ILE A 70 -16.86 -23.16 -36.28
N ALA A 71 -16.67 -22.71 -37.52
CA ALA A 71 -17.72 -22.76 -38.53
C ALA A 71 -18.20 -24.21 -38.81
N VAL A 72 -17.27 -25.17 -38.84
CA VAL A 72 -17.59 -26.60 -38.97
C VAL A 72 -18.29 -27.13 -37.71
N PHE A 73 -17.84 -26.73 -36.53
CA PHE A 73 -18.40 -27.15 -35.25
C PHE A 73 -19.87 -26.77 -35.13
N ASP A 74 -20.22 -25.53 -35.49
CA ASP A 74 -21.60 -25.04 -35.46
C ASP A 74 -22.48 -25.81 -36.46
N ALA A 75 -21.96 -26.06 -37.66
CA ALA A 75 -22.66 -26.82 -38.69
C ALA A 75 -22.92 -28.28 -38.24
N LEU A 76 -21.93 -28.95 -37.67
CA LEU A 76 -22.06 -30.33 -37.17
C LEU A 76 -22.94 -30.43 -35.93
N SER A 77 -22.95 -29.40 -35.08
CA SER A 77 -23.83 -29.37 -33.90
C SER A 77 -25.31 -29.39 -34.30
N TYR A 78 -25.66 -28.70 -35.39
CA TYR A 78 -27.02 -28.78 -35.96
C TYR A 78 -27.37 -30.20 -36.44
N LEU A 79 -26.43 -30.88 -37.12
CA LEU A 79 -26.61 -32.27 -37.54
C LEU A 79 -26.78 -33.20 -36.32
N GLY A 80 -25.97 -33.03 -35.28
CA GLY A 80 -26.06 -33.80 -34.03
C GLY A 80 -27.41 -33.64 -33.34
N ALA A 81 -27.92 -32.40 -33.22
CA ALA A 81 -29.24 -32.13 -32.65
C ALA A 81 -30.36 -32.80 -33.45
N PHE A 82 -30.31 -32.69 -34.79
CA PHE A 82 -31.30 -33.34 -35.66
C PHE A 82 -31.30 -34.87 -35.51
N LEU A 83 -30.12 -35.49 -35.40
CA LEU A 83 -29.99 -36.94 -35.20
C LEU A 83 -30.52 -37.38 -33.83
N LYS A 84 -30.29 -36.57 -32.79
CA LYS A 84 -30.82 -36.82 -31.44
C LYS A 84 -32.34 -36.77 -31.42
N ASP A 85 -32.97 -35.79 -32.08
CA ASP A 85 -34.43 -35.67 -32.11
C ASP A 85 -35.10 -36.79 -32.93
N ASN A 86 -34.41 -37.31 -33.95
CA ASN A 86 -34.94 -38.32 -34.87
C ASN A 86 -34.44 -39.76 -34.59
N HIS A 87 -33.85 -40.02 -33.42
CA HIS A 87 -33.26 -41.33 -33.06
C HIS A 87 -34.24 -42.52 -33.14
N ASN A 88 -35.55 -42.27 -32.98
CA ASN A 88 -36.58 -43.32 -33.12
C ASN A 88 -36.81 -43.74 -34.59
N THR A 89 -36.41 -42.92 -35.55
CA THR A 89 -36.64 -43.16 -37.00
C THR A 89 -35.43 -43.79 -37.67
N TYR A 90 -34.22 -43.55 -37.14
CA TYR A 90 -32.97 -44.04 -37.70
C TYR A 90 -32.21 -44.88 -36.68
N HIS A 91 -31.89 -46.12 -37.02
CA HIS A 91 -31.06 -46.98 -36.18
C HIS A 91 -29.63 -46.43 -36.12
N LEU A 92 -29.22 -45.94 -34.95
CA LEU A 92 -27.95 -45.23 -34.79
C LEU A 92 -26.71 -46.14 -34.94
N ALA A 93 -26.83 -47.44 -34.65
CA ALA A 93 -25.70 -48.37 -34.82
C ALA A 93 -25.36 -48.57 -36.31
N ASP A 94 -26.38 -48.70 -37.17
CA ASP A 94 -26.18 -48.82 -38.62
C ASP A 94 -25.62 -47.52 -39.19
N LEU A 95 -26.06 -46.37 -38.64
CA LEU A 95 -25.54 -45.06 -39.02
C LEU A 95 -24.07 -44.89 -38.61
N TYR A 96 -23.68 -45.40 -37.45
CA TYR A 96 -22.30 -45.38 -36.97
C TYR A 96 -21.37 -46.16 -37.91
N GLU A 97 -21.82 -47.31 -38.43
CA GLU A 97 -21.11 -48.06 -39.46
C GLU A 97 -21.13 -47.32 -40.82
N LEU A 98 -22.29 -46.81 -41.23
CA LEU A 98 -22.50 -46.21 -42.55
C LEU A 98 -21.61 -45.00 -42.80
N VAL A 99 -21.43 -44.17 -41.78
CA VAL A 99 -20.55 -43.00 -41.84
C VAL A 99 -19.08 -43.38 -42.07
N GLN A 100 -18.66 -44.59 -41.66
CA GLN A 100 -17.29 -45.06 -41.84
C GLN A 100 -16.94 -45.37 -43.29
N TYR A 101 -17.92 -45.57 -44.17
CA TYR A 101 -17.69 -45.75 -45.62
C TYR A 101 -17.19 -44.49 -46.33
N THR A 102 -17.23 -43.33 -45.66
CA THR A 102 -16.68 -42.07 -46.21
C THR A 102 -15.19 -42.23 -46.52
N GLY A 103 -14.78 -42.02 -47.78
CA GLY A 103 -13.43 -42.36 -48.24
C GLY A 103 -12.27 -41.60 -47.55
N ASN A 104 -12.48 -40.34 -47.17
CA ASN A 104 -11.45 -39.52 -46.52
C ASN A 104 -11.51 -39.62 -44.99
N ILE A 105 -10.36 -39.79 -44.34
CA ILE A 105 -10.26 -40.02 -42.88
C ILE A 105 -10.79 -38.85 -42.03
N VAL A 106 -10.52 -37.59 -42.40
CA VAL A 106 -10.94 -36.43 -41.59
C VAL A 106 -12.48 -36.31 -41.57
N PRO A 107 -13.19 -36.21 -42.71
CA PRO A 107 -14.64 -36.25 -42.73
C PRO A 107 -15.25 -37.46 -42.02
N ARG A 108 -14.64 -38.64 -42.23
CA ARG A 108 -15.07 -39.89 -41.60
C ARG A 108 -15.09 -39.78 -40.08
N LEU A 109 -13.99 -39.35 -39.48
CA LEU A 109 -13.86 -39.31 -38.02
C LEU A 109 -14.74 -38.23 -37.40
N TYR A 110 -14.87 -37.05 -38.01
CA TYR A 110 -15.78 -36.01 -37.50
C TYR A 110 -17.24 -36.47 -37.51
N LEU A 111 -17.69 -37.08 -38.60
CA LEU A 111 -19.05 -37.63 -38.68
C LEU A 111 -19.23 -38.81 -37.71
N MET A 112 -18.23 -39.70 -37.61
CA MET A 112 -18.28 -40.84 -36.69
C MET A 112 -18.36 -40.37 -35.23
N ILE A 113 -17.62 -39.32 -34.86
CA ILE A 113 -17.73 -38.70 -33.53
C ILE A 113 -19.12 -38.10 -33.34
N THR A 114 -19.68 -37.36 -34.31
CA THR A 114 -21.05 -36.81 -34.16
C THR A 114 -22.11 -37.89 -33.95
N VAL A 115 -22.03 -39.00 -34.69
CA VAL A 115 -22.98 -40.10 -34.55
C VAL A 115 -22.72 -40.88 -33.27
N GLY A 116 -21.45 -41.09 -32.91
CA GLY A 116 -21.04 -41.75 -31.68
C GLY A 116 -21.49 -41.00 -30.43
N THR A 117 -21.36 -39.67 -30.39
CA THR A 117 -21.82 -38.86 -29.25
C THR A 117 -23.33 -38.83 -29.13
N VAL A 118 -24.06 -38.79 -30.26
CA VAL A 118 -25.52 -38.94 -30.27
C VAL A 118 -25.91 -40.35 -29.80
N TYR A 119 -25.16 -41.38 -30.19
CA TYR A 119 -25.42 -42.75 -29.75
C TYR A 119 -25.18 -42.94 -28.25
N MET A 120 -24.13 -42.31 -27.70
CA MET A 120 -23.89 -42.26 -26.25
C MET A 120 -24.99 -41.53 -25.47
N SER A 121 -25.74 -40.62 -26.11
CA SER A 121 -26.85 -39.90 -25.46
C SER A 121 -28.09 -40.76 -25.24
N VAL A 122 -28.17 -41.93 -25.88
CA VAL A 122 -29.32 -42.84 -25.80
C VAL A 122 -29.15 -43.79 -24.61
N PRO A 123 -30.18 -43.97 -23.76
CA PRO A 123 -30.10 -44.88 -22.61
C PRO A 123 -29.90 -46.33 -23.05
N GLY A 124 -28.96 -47.05 -22.40
CA GLY A 124 -28.65 -48.46 -22.69
C GLY A 124 -27.67 -48.70 -23.84
N ALA A 125 -27.02 -47.67 -24.38
CA ALA A 125 -25.98 -47.83 -25.40
C ALA A 125 -24.63 -48.32 -24.82
N PRO A 126 -23.79 -49.03 -25.60
CA PRO A 126 -22.45 -49.47 -25.19
C PRO A 126 -21.43 -48.32 -25.21
N VAL A 127 -21.62 -47.35 -24.30
CA VAL A 127 -20.82 -46.13 -24.19
C VAL A 127 -19.32 -46.44 -24.08
N LYS A 128 -18.96 -47.44 -23.26
CA LYS A 128 -17.56 -47.86 -23.06
C LYS A 128 -16.88 -48.32 -24.35
N GLU A 129 -17.56 -49.13 -25.15
CA GLU A 129 -17.01 -49.67 -26.39
C GLU A 129 -16.90 -48.58 -27.46
N ILE A 130 -17.92 -47.73 -27.58
CA ILE A 130 -17.93 -46.59 -28.52
C ILE A 130 -16.81 -45.61 -28.19
N MET A 131 -16.63 -45.26 -26.92
CA MET A 131 -15.54 -44.38 -26.48
C MET A 131 -14.16 -44.95 -26.82
N LYS A 132 -13.96 -46.25 -26.56
CA LYS A 132 -12.71 -46.94 -26.86
C LYS A 132 -12.45 -47.00 -28.37
N ASP A 133 -13.46 -47.33 -29.17
CA ASP A 133 -13.37 -47.38 -30.63
C ASP A 133 -13.06 -45.99 -31.22
N MET A 134 -13.80 -44.95 -30.84
CA MET A 134 -13.53 -43.58 -31.29
C MET A 134 -12.09 -43.14 -30.95
N MET A 135 -11.59 -43.51 -29.78
CA MET A 135 -10.22 -43.23 -29.35
C MET A 135 -9.16 -43.94 -30.18
N GLU A 136 -9.35 -45.24 -30.45
CA GLU A 136 -8.45 -46.04 -31.26
C GLU A 136 -8.44 -45.55 -32.71
N MET A 137 -9.61 -45.24 -33.27
CA MET A 137 -9.75 -44.71 -34.63
C MET A 137 -9.16 -43.30 -34.77
N CYS A 138 -9.23 -42.45 -33.74
CA CYS A 138 -8.55 -41.16 -33.70
C CYS A 138 -7.01 -41.26 -33.74
N ARG A 139 -6.41 -42.43 -33.45
CA ARG A 139 -4.97 -42.65 -33.66
C ARG A 139 -4.60 -42.66 -35.15
N GLY A 140 -5.55 -42.79 -36.07
CA GLY A 140 -5.29 -42.71 -37.51
C GLY A 140 -4.81 -41.33 -37.99
N VAL A 141 -5.09 -40.25 -37.25
CA VAL A 141 -4.70 -38.88 -37.62
C VAL A 141 -3.45 -38.44 -36.86
N GLN A 142 -2.30 -38.58 -37.51
CA GLN A 142 -0.99 -38.23 -36.92
C GLN A 142 -0.54 -36.79 -37.24
N HIS A 143 -1.29 -36.04 -38.05
CA HIS A 143 -0.98 -34.65 -38.34
C HIS A 143 -1.30 -33.76 -37.11
N PRO A 144 -0.33 -33.01 -36.55
CA PRO A 144 -0.49 -32.26 -35.29
C PRO A 144 -1.74 -31.37 -35.22
N ILE A 145 -1.90 -30.39 -36.11
CA ILE A 145 -3.00 -29.43 -36.05
C ILE A 145 -4.37 -30.12 -36.19
N ARG A 146 -4.55 -30.92 -37.24
CA ARG A 146 -5.80 -31.66 -37.51
C ARG A 146 -6.15 -32.65 -36.41
N GLY A 147 -5.15 -33.36 -35.88
CA GLY A 147 -5.31 -34.31 -34.79
C GLY A 147 -5.68 -33.63 -33.48
N LEU A 148 -5.07 -32.49 -33.16
CA LEU A 148 -5.39 -31.69 -31.98
C LEU A 148 -6.84 -31.19 -32.03
N PHE A 149 -7.28 -30.61 -33.15
CA PHE A 149 -8.66 -30.14 -33.29
C PHE A 149 -9.69 -31.28 -33.33
N LEU A 150 -9.36 -32.42 -33.96
CA LEU A 150 -10.23 -33.60 -33.95
C LEU A 150 -10.38 -34.17 -32.52
N ARG A 151 -9.30 -34.24 -31.75
CA ARG A 151 -9.34 -34.72 -30.36
C ARG A 151 -9.99 -33.73 -29.41
N TYR A 152 -9.83 -32.44 -29.68
CA TYR A 152 -10.57 -31.39 -29.00
C TYR A 152 -12.08 -31.51 -29.28
N TYR A 153 -12.46 -31.76 -30.54
CA TYR A 153 -13.83 -32.05 -30.94
C TYR A 153 -14.41 -33.27 -30.22
N LEU A 154 -13.66 -34.37 -30.17
CA LEU A 154 -14.02 -35.57 -29.42
C LEU A 154 -14.27 -35.26 -27.94
N SER A 155 -13.38 -34.48 -27.32
CA SER A 155 -13.49 -34.13 -25.89
C SER A 155 -14.70 -33.24 -25.61
N GLN A 156 -15.00 -32.30 -26.51
CA GLN A 156 -16.19 -31.45 -26.41
C GLN A 156 -17.47 -32.25 -26.62
N GLY A 157 -17.52 -33.12 -27.63
CA GLY A 157 -18.69 -33.93 -27.94
C GLY A 157 -18.99 -35.00 -26.89
N ALA A 158 -17.96 -35.55 -26.25
CA ALA A 158 -18.11 -36.54 -25.18
C ALA A 158 -18.39 -35.91 -23.80
N ARG A 159 -18.32 -34.58 -23.66
CA ARG A 159 -18.39 -33.87 -22.37
C ARG A 159 -19.56 -34.34 -21.51
N ASP A 160 -20.77 -34.29 -22.03
CA ASP A 160 -21.99 -34.52 -21.24
C ASP A 160 -22.33 -36.01 -21.08
N TYR A 161 -21.55 -36.90 -21.70
CA TYR A 161 -21.85 -38.34 -21.82
C TYR A 161 -20.75 -39.23 -21.23
N LEU A 162 -19.82 -38.66 -20.45
CA LEU A 162 -18.80 -39.46 -19.75
C LEU A 162 -19.45 -40.22 -18.58
N PRO A 163 -19.20 -41.53 -18.44
CA PRO A 163 -19.71 -42.30 -17.31
C PRO A 163 -19.09 -41.84 -15.99
N VAL A 164 -19.96 -41.56 -15.00
CA VAL A 164 -19.60 -41.18 -13.61
C VAL A 164 -20.07 -42.26 -12.61
N GLY A 165 -20.79 -43.29 -13.08
CA GLY A 165 -21.30 -44.35 -12.22
C GLY A 165 -20.24 -45.32 -11.70
N ASN A 166 -20.57 -46.02 -10.61
CA ASN A 166 -19.76 -47.11 -10.03
C ASN A 166 -20.19 -48.50 -10.56
N SER A 167 -21.08 -48.57 -11.55
CA SER A 167 -21.59 -49.83 -12.11
C SER A 167 -20.66 -50.40 -13.17
N ASP A 168 -20.30 -51.68 -13.07
CA ASP A 168 -19.56 -52.46 -14.10
C ASP A 168 -20.41 -52.77 -15.36
N GLY A 169 -21.49 -52.03 -15.57
CA GLY A 169 -22.42 -52.24 -16.67
C GLY A 169 -21.86 -51.79 -18.02
N ILE A 170 -22.67 -52.00 -19.06
CA ILE A 170 -22.41 -51.58 -20.46
C ILE A 170 -22.20 -50.05 -20.58
N GLU A 171 -22.68 -49.29 -19.58
CA GLU A 171 -22.60 -47.83 -19.49
C GLU A 171 -21.21 -47.32 -19.05
N GLY A 172 -20.34 -48.16 -18.47
CA GLY A 172 -18.96 -47.82 -18.08
C GLY A 172 -18.82 -47.18 -16.68
N ASN A 173 -17.58 -47.08 -16.18
CA ASN A 173 -17.26 -46.55 -14.85
C ASN A 173 -16.44 -45.24 -14.88
N LEU A 174 -16.27 -44.60 -13.72
CA LEU A 174 -15.43 -43.41 -13.57
C LEU A 174 -13.97 -43.66 -14.02
N GLU A 175 -13.43 -44.86 -13.79
CA GLU A 175 -12.07 -45.20 -14.23
C GLU A 175 -11.91 -45.17 -15.75
N ASP A 176 -12.93 -45.64 -16.49
CA ASP A 176 -12.95 -45.64 -17.95
C ASP A 176 -12.97 -44.21 -18.49
N SER A 177 -13.74 -43.32 -17.87
CA SER A 177 -13.72 -41.87 -18.15
C SER A 177 -12.34 -41.26 -17.90
N VAL A 178 -11.71 -41.58 -16.78
CA VAL A 178 -10.37 -41.07 -16.44
C VAL A 178 -9.32 -41.61 -17.41
N LYS A 179 -9.34 -42.92 -17.72
CA LYS A 179 -8.45 -43.55 -18.71
C LYS A 179 -8.64 -42.95 -20.09
N PHE A 180 -9.88 -42.66 -20.48
CA PHE A 180 -10.22 -42.01 -21.74
C PHE A 180 -9.59 -40.61 -21.84
N VAL A 181 -9.82 -39.76 -20.84
CA VAL A 181 -9.29 -38.38 -20.83
C VAL A 181 -7.77 -38.37 -20.74
N ILE A 182 -7.14 -39.21 -19.89
CA ILE A 182 -5.68 -39.32 -19.79
C ILE A 182 -5.07 -39.80 -21.10
N THR A 183 -5.64 -40.81 -21.74
CA THR A 183 -5.13 -41.31 -23.03
C THR A 183 -5.28 -40.24 -24.12
N ASN A 184 -6.37 -39.48 -24.11
CA ASN A 184 -6.55 -38.39 -25.06
C ASN A 184 -5.54 -37.26 -24.82
N PHE A 185 -5.32 -36.91 -23.56
CA PHE A 185 -4.28 -35.97 -23.13
C PHE A 185 -2.88 -36.41 -23.59
N ILE A 186 -2.51 -37.67 -23.40
CA ILE A 186 -1.23 -38.24 -23.85
C ILE A 186 -1.05 -38.04 -25.36
N GLU A 187 -2.05 -38.42 -26.15
CA GLU A 187 -1.97 -38.31 -27.60
C GLU A 187 -1.98 -36.85 -28.09
N MET A 188 -2.74 -35.96 -27.44
CA MET A 188 -2.69 -34.52 -27.73
C MET A 188 -1.34 -33.92 -27.37
N ASN A 189 -0.74 -34.29 -26.25
CA ASN A 189 0.60 -33.85 -25.87
C ASN A 189 1.65 -34.33 -26.88
N LYS A 190 1.59 -35.60 -27.31
CA LYS A 190 2.48 -36.14 -28.37
C LYS A 190 2.34 -35.37 -29.67
N LEU A 191 1.11 -35.07 -30.11
CA LEU A 191 0.86 -34.28 -31.32
C LEU A 191 1.41 -32.85 -31.19
N TRP A 192 1.24 -32.24 -30.03
CA TRP A 192 1.70 -30.89 -29.76
C TRP A 192 3.24 -30.80 -29.70
N VAL A 193 3.92 -31.78 -29.10
CA VAL A 193 5.38 -31.89 -29.13
C VAL A 193 5.87 -32.18 -30.54
N ARG A 194 5.17 -33.04 -31.29
CA ARG A 194 5.51 -33.32 -32.70
C ARG A 194 5.46 -32.07 -33.57
N LEU A 195 4.55 -31.13 -33.29
CA LEU A 195 4.47 -29.86 -34.02
C LEU A 195 5.80 -29.09 -33.97
N GLN A 196 6.60 -29.23 -32.92
CA GLN A 196 7.93 -28.60 -32.80
C GLN A 196 8.88 -28.99 -33.94
N HIS A 197 8.81 -30.25 -34.36
CA HIS A 197 9.71 -30.87 -35.34
C HIS A 197 9.13 -30.89 -36.75
N GLN A 198 7.89 -30.43 -36.94
CA GLN A 198 7.27 -30.35 -38.25
C GLN A 198 7.75 -29.10 -39.01
N GLY A 199 8.06 -29.23 -40.30
CA GLY A 199 8.46 -28.10 -41.16
C GLY A 199 9.95 -27.77 -41.13
N HIS A 200 10.33 -26.63 -41.73
CA HIS A 200 11.73 -26.26 -41.89
C HIS A 200 12.28 -25.60 -40.61
N SER A 201 13.55 -25.87 -40.26
CA SER A 201 14.25 -25.26 -39.12
C SER A 201 14.15 -23.74 -39.01
N ARG A 202 14.03 -23.01 -40.14
CA ARG A 202 13.90 -21.54 -40.16
C ARG A 202 12.60 -21.02 -39.54
N GLU A 203 11.56 -21.84 -39.51
CA GLU A 203 10.23 -21.46 -38.98
C GLU A 203 10.08 -21.77 -37.49
N ARG A 204 11.17 -22.09 -36.78
CA ARG A 204 11.14 -22.49 -35.36
C ARG A 204 10.44 -21.46 -34.48
N GLU A 205 10.69 -20.17 -34.66
CA GLU A 205 10.05 -19.11 -33.88
C GLU A 205 8.56 -18.98 -34.16
N LYS A 206 8.16 -19.10 -35.43
CA LYS A 206 6.75 -19.12 -35.83
C LYS A 206 6.01 -20.29 -35.17
N ARG A 207 6.62 -21.47 -35.17
CA ARG A 207 6.08 -22.66 -34.48
C ARG A 207 5.97 -22.48 -32.98
N ILE A 208 6.93 -21.81 -32.34
CA ILE A 208 6.85 -21.52 -30.90
C ILE A 208 5.61 -20.66 -30.60
N LYS A 209 5.32 -19.63 -31.42
CA LYS A 209 4.11 -18.81 -31.29
C LYS A 209 2.84 -19.63 -31.51
N GLU A 210 2.79 -20.37 -32.60
CA GLU A 210 1.68 -21.27 -32.95
C GLU A 210 1.41 -22.33 -31.87
N ARG A 211 2.46 -22.90 -31.27
CA ARG A 211 2.35 -23.87 -30.17
C ARG A 211 1.79 -23.23 -28.91
N LYS A 212 2.18 -22.00 -28.58
CA LYS A 212 1.62 -21.24 -27.44
C LYS A 212 0.14 -20.92 -27.64
N GLU A 213 -0.33 -20.73 -28.86
CA GLU A 213 -1.76 -20.54 -29.12
C GLU A 213 -2.53 -21.87 -28.92
N LEU A 214 -1.98 -22.99 -29.41
CA LEU A 214 -2.63 -24.30 -29.35
C LEU A 214 -2.56 -24.99 -27.97
N GLN A 215 -1.74 -24.48 -27.04
CA GLN A 215 -1.54 -25.10 -25.73
C GLN A 215 -2.86 -25.23 -24.94
N ILE A 216 -3.77 -24.27 -25.09
CA ILE A 216 -5.10 -24.25 -24.43
C ILE A 216 -5.91 -25.51 -24.76
N LEU A 217 -5.79 -26.03 -25.99
CA LEU A 217 -6.51 -27.24 -26.40
C LEU A 217 -6.04 -28.45 -25.59
N VAL A 218 -4.73 -28.55 -25.31
CA VAL A 218 -4.17 -29.63 -24.50
C VAL A 218 -4.60 -29.46 -23.03
N GLY A 219 -4.52 -28.23 -22.51
CA GLY A 219 -4.92 -27.90 -21.14
C GLY A 219 -6.40 -28.16 -20.85
N SER A 220 -7.28 -28.07 -21.85
CA SER A 220 -8.71 -28.36 -21.70
C SER A 220 -9.01 -29.79 -21.21
N ASN A 221 -8.13 -30.76 -21.50
CA ASN A 221 -8.27 -32.13 -20.97
C ASN A 221 -8.05 -32.18 -19.45
N LEU A 222 -7.11 -31.39 -18.93
CA LEU A 222 -6.85 -31.31 -17.50
C LEU A 222 -8.00 -30.61 -16.77
N VAL A 223 -8.57 -29.56 -17.39
CA VAL A 223 -9.81 -28.94 -16.91
C VAL A 223 -10.94 -29.97 -16.89
N ARG A 224 -11.04 -30.82 -17.92
CA ARG A 224 -12.05 -31.88 -17.94
C ARG A 224 -11.86 -32.86 -16.78
N LEU A 225 -10.63 -33.25 -16.45
CA LEU A 225 -10.36 -34.10 -15.29
C LEU A 225 -10.81 -33.45 -13.98
N SER A 226 -10.58 -32.14 -13.79
CA SER A 226 -11.03 -31.45 -12.57
C SER A 226 -12.55 -31.33 -12.43
N GLN A 227 -13.29 -31.40 -13.53
CA GLN A 227 -14.76 -31.32 -13.55
C GLN A 227 -15.45 -32.65 -13.30
N LEU A 228 -14.70 -33.77 -13.26
CA LEU A 228 -15.29 -35.07 -12.95
C LEU A 228 -15.57 -35.15 -11.45
N GLU A 229 -16.86 -35.21 -11.11
CA GLU A 229 -17.32 -35.44 -9.74
C GLU A 229 -17.00 -36.89 -9.32
N GLY A 230 -16.56 -37.09 -8.07
CA GLY A 230 -16.21 -38.41 -7.53
C GLY A 230 -14.73 -38.79 -7.60
N ILE A 231 -13.82 -37.86 -7.96
CA ILE A 231 -12.38 -38.10 -7.82
C ILE A 231 -11.97 -37.96 -6.35
N ASP A 232 -11.64 -39.08 -5.72
CA ASP A 232 -11.07 -39.11 -4.37
C ASP A 232 -9.62 -38.61 -4.34
N LYS A 233 -9.22 -38.04 -3.19
CA LYS A 233 -7.85 -37.58 -2.90
C LYS A 233 -6.81 -38.69 -3.12
N HIS A 234 -7.13 -39.91 -2.67
CA HIS A 234 -6.26 -41.08 -2.85
C HIS A 234 -6.15 -41.49 -4.32
N TYR A 235 -7.28 -41.51 -5.04
CA TYR A 235 -7.30 -41.89 -6.45
C TYR A 235 -6.52 -40.90 -7.33
N TYR A 236 -6.59 -39.60 -6.99
CA TYR A 236 -5.78 -38.57 -7.63
C TYR A 236 -4.27 -38.81 -7.42
N ARG A 237 -3.85 -39.10 -6.19
CA ARG A 237 -2.44 -39.35 -5.83
C ARG A 237 -1.87 -40.61 -6.49
N GLU A 238 -2.64 -41.69 -6.53
CA GLU A 238 -2.14 -42.99 -7.01
C GLU A 238 -2.22 -43.16 -8.53
N THR A 239 -3.27 -42.64 -9.17
CA THR A 239 -3.56 -42.95 -10.58
C THR A 239 -3.42 -41.75 -11.51
N ILE A 240 -4.07 -40.62 -11.18
CA ILE A 240 -4.20 -39.49 -12.11
C ILE A 240 -2.90 -38.69 -12.20
N LEU A 241 -2.39 -38.22 -11.05
CA LEU A 241 -1.24 -37.34 -11.02
C LEU A 241 0.04 -38.04 -11.53
N PRO A 242 0.38 -39.28 -11.12
CA PRO A 242 1.56 -39.96 -11.63
C PRO A 242 1.53 -40.13 -13.16
N ALA A 243 0.38 -40.49 -13.73
CA ALA A 243 0.24 -40.65 -15.17
C ALA A 243 0.46 -39.33 -15.92
N ILE A 244 -0.01 -38.20 -15.39
CA ILE A 244 0.22 -36.87 -16.00
C ILE A 244 1.69 -36.47 -15.84
N LEU A 245 2.27 -36.61 -14.65
CA LEU A 245 3.66 -36.23 -14.36
C LEU A 245 4.66 -37.07 -15.16
N GLU A 246 4.41 -38.36 -15.34
CA GLU A 246 5.23 -39.23 -16.19
C GLU A 246 5.33 -38.66 -17.61
N GLN A 247 4.22 -38.19 -18.17
CA GLN A 247 4.20 -37.60 -19.51
C GLN A 247 4.92 -36.26 -19.59
N VAL A 248 4.81 -35.44 -18.54
CA VAL A 248 5.54 -34.17 -18.44
C VAL A 248 7.04 -34.41 -18.39
N VAL A 249 7.50 -35.40 -17.63
CA VAL A 249 8.95 -35.74 -17.55
C VAL A 249 9.43 -36.36 -18.86
N GLN A 250 8.64 -37.26 -19.47
CA GLN A 250 9.00 -37.95 -20.72
C GLN A 250 9.01 -37.04 -21.95
N CYS A 251 8.20 -35.97 -21.99
CA CYS A 251 8.07 -35.15 -23.20
C CYS A 251 9.36 -34.37 -23.55
N ARG A 252 10.22 -34.09 -22.56
CA ARG A 252 11.50 -33.35 -22.67
C ARG A 252 11.44 -32.01 -23.42
N ASP A 253 10.24 -31.48 -23.66
CA ASP A 253 10.01 -30.21 -24.35
C ASP A 253 9.70 -29.11 -23.33
N VAL A 254 10.47 -28.03 -23.38
CA VAL A 254 10.44 -26.94 -22.39
C VAL A 254 9.07 -26.26 -22.32
N ILE A 255 8.48 -25.92 -23.47
CA ILE A 255 7.19 -25.20 -23.53
C ILE A 255 6.07 -26.08 -22.97
N ALA A 256 6.08 -27.37 -23.31
CA ALA A 256 5.10 -28.31 -22.80
C ALA A 256 5.23 -28.51 -21.30
N GLN A 257 6.46 -28.67 -20.79
CA GLN A 257 6.71 -28.82 -19.37
C GLN A 257 6.26 -27.61 -18.55
N GLU A 258 6.62 -26.40 -18.98
CA GLU A 258 6.24 -25.15 -18.32
C GLU A 258 4.72 -24.97 -18.27
N TYR A 259 4.06 -25.12 -19.42
CA TYR A 259 2.62 -24.92 -19.51
C TYR A 259 1.83 -25.98 -18.75
N LEU A 260 2.17 -27.26 -18.90
CA LEU A 260 1.38 -28.34 -18.28
C LEU A 260 1.47 -28.31 -16.75
N LEU A 261 2.64 -28.02 -16.18
CA LEU A 261 2.77 -27.88 -14.73
C LEU A 261 2.06 -26.63 -14.19
N ASP A 262 2.07 -25.53 -14.94
CA ASP A 262 1.29 -24.32 -14.61
C ASP A 262 -0.22 -24.63 -14.62
N VAL A 263 -0.72 -25.35 -15.64
CA VAL A 263 -2.13 -25.76 -15.71
C VAL A 263 -2.50 -26.71 -14.57
N ILE A 264 -1.67 -27.71 -14.24
CA ILE A 264 -1.91 -28.60 -13.09
C ILE A 264 -2.07 -27.75 -11.82
N SER A 265 -1.17 -26.78 -11.63
CA SER A 265 -1.16 -25.88 -10.47
C SER A 265 -2.30 -24.87 -10.45
N GLN A 266 -3.05 -24.67 -11.55
CA GLN A 266 -4.19 -23.73 -11.63
C GLN A 266 -5.55 -24.43 -11.61
N VAL A 267 -5.61 -25.65 -12.16
CA VAL A 267 -6.87 -26.34 -12.45
C VAL A 267 -7.32 -27.23 -11.29
N PHE A 268 -6.40 -27.91 -10.61
CA PHE A 268 -6.76 -28.79 -9.51
C PHE A 268 -6.96 -28.02 -8.19
N PRO A 269 -7.82 -28.48 -7.28
CA PRO A 269 -8.00 -27.86 -5.96
C PRO A 269 -6.74 -27.88 -5.09
N ASP A 270 -6.63 -26.91 -4.17
CA ASP A 270 -5.49 -26.73 -3.28
C ASP A 270 -5.27 -27.92 -2.33
N GLU A 271 -6.34 -28.55 -1.87
CA GLU A 271 -6.28 -29.75 -1.04
C GLU A 271 -5.51 -30.87 -1.73
N PHE A 272 -5.74 -31.10 -3.02
CA PHE A 272 -5.03 -32.14 -3.78
C PHE A 272 -3.55 -31.83 -3.88
N HIS A 273 -3.20 -30.54 -4.02
CA HIS A 273 -1.81 -30.11 -4.04
C HIS A 273 -1.13 -30.40 -2.70
N LEU A 274 -1.75 -30.09 -1.55
CA LEU A 274 -1.18 -30.37 -0.22
C LEU A 274 -0.81 -31.85 -0.02
N PHE A 275 -1.66 -32.77 -0.47
CA PHE A 275 -1.41 -34.22 -0.36
C PHE A 275 -0.39 -34.76 -1.38
N THR A 276 -0.07 -34.01 -2.44
CA THR A 276 0.76 -34.47 -3.56
C THR A 276 1.99 -33.60 -3.84
N LEU A 277 2.35 -32.71 -2.91
CA LEU A 277 3.52 -31.83 -3.04
C LEU A 277 4.81 -32.63 -3.26
N ASP A 278 4.96 -33.76 -2.57
CA ASP A 278 6.09 -34.67 -2.71
C ASP A 278 6.25 -35.15 -4.17
N LEU A 279 5.18 -35.64 -4.78
CA LEU A 279 5.18 -36.14 -6.16
C LEU A 279 5.40 -35.00 -7.17
N PHE A 280 4.71 -33.89 -6.99
CA PHE A 280 4.81 -32.73 -7.89
C PHE A 280 6.21 -32.13 -7.88
N LEU A 281 6.80 -31.91 -6.70
CA LEU A 281 8.13 -31.31 -6.56
C LEU A 281 9.25 -32.28 -6.95
N ASN A 282 9.08 -33.59 -6.75
CA ASN A 282 10.03 -34.57 -7.32
C ASN A 282 9.99 -34.57 -8.86
N ALA A 283 8.83 -34.32 -9.47
CA ALA A 283 8.73 -34.18 -10.91
C ALA A 283 9.41 -32.89 -11.42
N THR A 284 9.33 -31.78 -10.67
CA THR A 284 10.02 -30.53 -11.07
C THR A 284 11.54 -30.65 -11.07
N ALA A 285 12.11 -31.48 -10.19
CA ALA A 285 13.55 -31.77 -10.19
C ALA A 285 14.04 -32.45 -11.48
N ASN A 286 13.18 -33.28 -12.11
CA ASN A 286 13.52 -34.10 -13.28
C ASN A 286 13.22 -33.43 -14.64
N LEU A 287 12.93 -32.13 -14.65
CA LEU A 287 12.59 -31.39 -15.88
C LEU A 287 13.80 -31.17 -16.81
N ASN A 288 13.59 -30.48 -17.93
CA ASN A 288 14.69 -29.97 -18.75
C ASN A 288 15.38 -28.77 -18.04
N PRO A 289 16.72 -28.64 -18.06
CA PRO A 289 17.42 -27.47 -17.49
C PRO A 289 16.95 -26.12 -18.01
N ASP A 290 16.49 -26.06 -19.26
CA ASP A 290 16.05 -24.80 -19.88
C ASP A 290 14.64 -24.37 -19.43
N ALA A 291 13.92 -25.21 -18.67
CA ALA A 291 12.58 -24.90 -18.18
C ALA A 291 12.63 -23.92 -17.00
N ASN A 292 11.75 -22.92 -17.02
CA ASN A 292 11.62 -21.94 -15.94
C ASN A 292 10.87 -22.54 -14.74
N VAL A 293 11.60 -23.32 -13.94
CA VAL A 293 11.08 -23.96 -12.71
C VAL A 293 10.67 -22.92 -11.66
N LYS A 294 11.34 -21.77 -11.62
CA LYS A 294 11.01 -20.67 -10.71
C LYS A 294 9.55 -20.24 -10.86
N LYS A 295 9.10 -19.99 -12.09
CA LYS A 295 7.73 -19.54 -12.34
C LYS A 295 6.73 -20.57 -11.80
N ILE A 296 6.96 -21.85 -12.04
CA ILE A 296 6.07 -22.94 -11.63
C ILE A 296 5.98 -23.01 -10.09
N ILE A 297 7.12 -23.02 -9.40
CA ILE A 297 7.15 -23.10 -7.94
C ILE A 297 6.53 -21.84 -7.32
N LEU A 298 6.82 -20.65 -7.86
CA LEU A 298 6.22 -19.41 -7.36
C LEU A 298 4.70 -19.39 -7.56
N THR A 299 4.17 -19.86 -8.68
CA THR A 299 2.71 -20.00 -8.87
C THR A 299 2.12 -20.90 -7.80
N LEU A 300 2.72 -22.07 -7.53
CA LEU A 300 2.23 -23.00 -6.51
C LEU A 300 2.31 -22.41 -5.11
N VAL A 301 3.45 -21.82 -4.74
CA VAL A 301 3.69 -21.25 -3.40
C VAL A 301 2.78 -20.05 -3.15
N ASN A 302 2.61 -19.15 -4.13
CA ASN A 302 1.70 -18.01 -3.99
C ASN A 302 0.25 -18.49 -3.85
N ARG A 303 -0.14 -19.52 -4.60
CA ARG A 303 -1.48 -20.10 -4.51
C ARG A 303 -1.76 -20.71 -3.13
N LEU A 304 -0.80 -21.46 -2.58
CA LEU A 304 -0.92 -22.00 -1.21
C LEU A 304 -0.90 -20.90 -0.15
N ALA A 305 -0.09 -19.85 -0.35
CA ALA A 305 -0.06 -18.69 0.54
C ALA A 305 -1.40 -17.94 0.52
N GLU A 306 -2.02 -17.77 -0.65
CA GLU A 306 -3.38 -17.22 -0.77
C GLU A 306 -4.43 -18.11 -0.13
N PHE A 307 -4.34 -19.43 -0.33
CA PHE A 307 -5.25 -20.39 0.30
C PHE A 307 -5.20 -20.27 1.83
N SER A 308 -3.99 -20.28 2.42
CA SER A 308 -3.83 -20.10 3.87
C SER A 308 -4.33 -18.75 4.38
N ALA A 309 -4.24 -17.69 3.57
CA ALA A 309 -4.75 -16.37 3.92
C ALA A 309 -6.29 -16.34 3.89
N ARG A 310 -6.93 -16.95 2.89
CA ARG A 310 -8.40 -17.06 2.80
C ARG A 310 -8.97 -17.89 3.95
N GLU A 311 -8.31 -18.98 4.31
CA GLU A 311 -8.72 -19.80 5.45
C GLU A 311 -8.55 -19.05 6.78
N ALA A 312 -7.48 -18.26 6.93
CA ALA A 312 -7.31 -17.39 8.11
C ALA A 312 -8.39 -16.28 8.20
N GLU A 313 -8.90 -15.79 7.07
CA GLU A 313 -10.04 -14.86 7.04
C GLU A 313 -11.35 -15.56 7.39
N ASN A 314 -11.57 -16.78 6.90
CA ASN A 314 -12.73 -17.59 7.23
C ASN A 314 -12.76 -17.96 8.73
N GLU A 315 -11.63 -18.30 9.33
CA GLU A 315 -11.49 -18.54 10.78
C GLU A 315 -11.81 -17.28 11.61
N LYS A 316 -11.37 -16.10 11.16
CA LYS A 316 -11.71 -14.84 11.84
C LYS A 316 -13.20 -14.50 11.71
N ALA A 317 -13.79 -14.69 10.52
CA ALA A 317 -15.21 -14.43 10.30
C ALA A 317 -16.12 -15.42 11.05
N THR A 318 -15.66 -16.65 11.28
CA THR A 318 -16.38 -17.62 12.10
C THR A 318 -16.23 -17.33 13.60
N ALA A 319 -15.06 -16.85 14.06
CA ALA A 319 -14.88 -16.36 15.42
C ALA A 319 -15.69 -15.09 15.73
N ASP A 320 -15.80 -14.15 14.78
CA ASP A 320 -16.62 -12.95 14.90
C ASP A 320 -18.13 -13.28 14.92
N LYS A 321 -18.56 -14.34 14.22
CA LYS A 321 -19.94 -14.86 14.29
C LYS A 321 -20.22 -15.61 15.60
N ALA A 322 -19.26 -16.40 16.09
CA ALA A 322 -19.38 -17.10 17.36
C ALA A 322 -19.47 -16.11 18.55
N THR A 323 -18.72 -15.00 18.50
CA THR A 323 -18.81 -13.94 19.52
C THR A 323 -20.09 -13.12 19.44
N SER A 324 -20.67 -12.91 18.25
CA SER A 324 -22.01 -12.32 18.13
C SER A 324 -23.12 -13.26 18.62
N ASP A 325 -22.99 -14.56 18.37
CA ASP A 325 -23.94 -15.57 18.84
C ASP A 325 -23.84 -15.76 20.36
N GLU A 326 -22.64 -15.71 20.95
CA GLU A 326 -22.45 -15.70 22.41
C GLU A 326 -23.01 -14.44 23.07
N GLN A 327 -22.89 -13.27 22.43
CA GLN A 327 -23.52 -12.03 22.92
C GLN A 327 -25.06 -12.10 22.84
N GLU A 328 -25.64 -12.67 21.78
CA GLU A 328 -27.08 -12.92 21.72
C GLU A 328 -27.56 -13.97 22.72
N VAL A 329 -26.74 -14.98 23.01
CA VAL A 329 -27.06 -16.03 24.00
C VAL A 329 -26.95 -15.47 25.42
N THR A 330 -25.99 -14.61 25.73
CA THR A 330 -25.89 -13.92 27.04
C THR A 330 -27.03 -12.93 27.27
N GLU A 331 -27.46 -12.16 26.25
CA GLU A 331 -28.67 -11.31 26.36
C GLU A 331 -29.99 -12.12 26.48
N LYS A 332 -30.01 -13.36 25.97
CA LYS A 332 -31.15 -14.29 26.14
C LYS A 332 -31.12 -15.00 27.51
N LEU A 333 -29.94 -15.29 28.06
CA LEU A 333 -29.75 -15.88 29.40
C LEU A 333 -30.03 -14.89 30.55
N GLU A 334 -29.77 -13.60 30.37
CA GLU A 334 -30.18 -12.58 31.35
C GLU A 334 -31.72 -12.40 31.43
N LYS A 335 -32.45 -12.83 30.40
CA LYS A 335 -33.94 -12.80 30.37
C LYS A 335 -34.59 -14.08 30.87
N SER A 336 -33.84 -15.15 31.16
CA SER A 336 -34.39 -16.47 31.52
C SER A 336 -34.04 -16.94 32.94
N THR A 337 -33.62 -16.05 33.85
CA THR A 337 -33.32 -16.39 35.26
C THR A 337 -34.50 -16.17 36.22
N LEU A 338 -35.73 -16.38 35.75
CA LEU A 338 -36.90 -16.56 36.59
C LEU A 338 -37.69 -17.77 36.05
N GLU A 339 -37.91 -18.75 36.92
CA GLU A 339 -38.72 -19.98 36.79
C GLU A 339 -37.95 -21.31 36.55
N ASP A 340 -37.58 -21.88 37.70
CA ASP A 340 -37.74 -23.27 38.18
C ASP A 340 -37.01 -24.48 37.58
N ASP A 341 -36.52 -25.28 38.55
CA ASP A 341 -35.86 -26.59 38.52
C ASP A 341 -36.69 -27.71 37.88
N ASP A 342 -36.03 -28.65 37.18
CA ASP A 342 -36.15 -30.09 37.46
C ASP A 342 -35.16 -30.96 36.64
N GLU A 343 -34.61 -31.96 37.31
CA GLU A 343 -33.66 -32.96 36.82
C GLU A 343 -34.29 -33.95 35.81
N ASN A 344 -33.54 -34.37 34.78
CA ASN A 344 -33.44 -35.79 34.39
C ASN A 344 -32.33 -36.06 33.36
N GLU A 345 -31.40 -36.91 33.77
CA GLU A 345 -30.39 -37.56 32.96
C GLU A 345 -31.04 -38.56 31.97
N LYS A 346 -30.69 -38.46 30.68
CA LYS A 346 -30.70 -39.61 29.76
C LYS A 346 -29.49 -39.56 28.84
N GLU A 347 -28.57 -40.49 29.08
CA GLU A 347 -27.48 -40.89 28.21
C GLU A 347 -28.01 -41.34 26.83
N GLU A 348 -27.56 -40.68 25.76
CA GLU A 348 -27.52 -41.27 24.42
C GLU A 348 -26.05 -41.46 24.01
N LYS A 349 -25.74 -42.69 23.63
CA LYS A 349 -24.41 -43.20 23.32
C LYS A 349 -23.89 -42.61 22.00
N LEU A 350 -22.76 -41.92 22.07
CA LEU A 350 -21.93 -41.55 20.92
C LEU A 350 -21.24 -42.81 20.35
N GLU A 351 -21.46 -43.09 19.07
CA GLU A 351 -20.54 -43.91 18.28
C GLU A 351 -19.23 -43.12 18.04
N PRO A 352 -18.06 -43.76 17.98
CA PRO A 352 -16.77 -43.08 18.05
C PRO A 352 -16.46 -42.33 16.76
N ASN A 353 -16.38 -41.00 16.84
CA ASN A 353 -15.76 -40.17 15.80
C ASN A 353 -14.32 -40.63 15.56
N GLU A 354 -13.98 -40.86 14.28
CA GLU A 354 -12.60 -40.89 13.79
C GLU A 354 -11.87 -39.62 14.25
N PRO A 355 -10.55 -39.66 14.51
CA PRO A 355 -9.85 -38.52 15.07
C PRO A 355 -9.85 -37.36 14.07
N GLU A 356 -10.60 -36.31 14.37
CA GLU A 356 -10.51 -35.02 13.69
C GLU A 356 -9.06 -34.52 13.83
N VAL A 357 -8.32 -34.56 12.72
CA VAL A 357 -6.99 -33.94 12.63
C VAL A 357 -7.20 -32.43 12.78
N GLU A 358 -6.66 -31.81 13.83
CA GLU A 358 -6.68 -30.35 13.98
C GLU A 358 -6.14 -29.70 12.69
N VAL A 359 -6.99 -28.94 12.02
CA VAL A 359 -6.64 -28.13 10.85
C VAL A 359 -6.41 -26.71 11.34
N ARG A 360 -5.20 -26.16 11.16
CA ARG A 360 -4.92 -24.75 11.44
C ARG A 360 -4.83 -24.01 10.10
N ARG A 361 -5.67 -23.00 9.88
CA ARG A 361 -5.72 -22.19 8.64
C ARG A 361 -5.76 -23.04 7.37
N GLY A 362 -6.61 -24.07 7.37
CA GLY A 362 -6.80 -24.99 6.24
C GLY A 362 -5.66 -25.98 5.97
N VAL A 363 -4.55 -25.92 6.71
CA VAL A 363 -3.44 -26.89 6.59
C VAL A 363 -3.55 -27.92 7.71
N PRO A 364 -3.61 -29.24 7.40
CA PRO A 364 -3.51 -30.27 8.42
C PRO A 364 -2.20 -30.12 9.20
N VAL A 365 -2.27 -30.09 10.54
CA VAL A 365 -1.07 -29.96 11.41
C VAL A 365 -0.02 -31.06 11.14
N ASN A 366 -0.43 -32.16 10.52
CA ASN A 366 0.42 -33.29 10.17
C ASN A 366 1.36 -33.04 8.96
N ILE A 367 1.27 -31.89 8.28
CA ILE A 367 2.12 -31.54 7.13
C ILE A 367 2.93 -30.29 7.46
N ASP A 368 4.20 -30.46 7.82
CA ASP A 368 5.16 -29.36 7.94
C ASP A 368 5.59 -28.88 6.53
N LEU A 369 4.75 -28.02 5.93
CA LEU A 369 4.97 -27.46 4.59
C LEU A 369 6.34 -26.79 4.47
N PHE A 370 6.79 -26.10 5.53
CA PHE A 370 8.09 -25.44 5.54
C PHE A 370 9.25 -26.42 5.31
N GLU A 371 9.28 -27.56 6.02
CA GLU A 371 10.36 -28.53 5.88
C GLU A 371 10.33 -29.26 4.54
N ILE A 372 9.13 -29.53 4.02
CA ILE A 372 8.94 -30.13 2.69
C ILE A 372 9.52 -29.19 1.62
N PHE A 373 9.07 -27.94 1.57
CA PHE A 373 9.59 -26.97 0.61
C PHE A 373 11.08 -26.68 0.83
N TRP A 374 11.55 -26.64 2.08
CA TRP A 374 12.95 -26.39 2.40
C TRP A 374 13.89 -27.50 1.91
N SER A 375 13.57 -28.75 2.24
CA SER A 375 14.37 -29.91 1.80
C SER A 375 14.36 -30.05 0.27
N LEU A 376 13.27 -29.65 -0.38
CA LEU A 376 13.13 -29.74 -1.83
C LEU A 376 13.82 -28.59 -2.55
N VAL A 377 13.80 -27.36 -2.02
CA VAL A 377 14.63 -26.27 -2.56
C VAL A 377 16.12 -26.61 -2.41
N ALA A 378 16.54 -27.21 -1.30
CA ALA A 378 17.91 -27.70 -1.15
C ALA A 378 18.27 -28.74 -2.23
N LYS A 379 17.40 -29.75 -2.44
CA LYS A 379 17.58 -30.75 -3.52
C LYS A 379 17.54 -30.12 -4.92
N LEU A 380 16.73 -29.10 -5.14
CA LEU A 380 16.61 -28.40 -6.41
C LEU A 380 17.89 -27.60 -6.70
N LEU A 381 18.44 -26.91 -5.69
CA LEU A 381 19.72 -26.21 -5.78
C LEU A 381 20.88 -27.18 -6.08
N GLU A 382 20.86 -28.39 -5.50
CA GLU A 382 21.83 -29.45 -5.81
C GLU A 382 21.67 -29.98 -7.24
N ALA A 383 20.42 -30.20 -7.68
CA ALA A 383 20.12 -30.70 -9.02
C ALA A 383 20.36 -29.64 -10.13
N ARG A 384 20.34 -28.35 -9.79
CA ARG A 384 20.45 -27.22 -10.73
C ARG A 384 21.43 -26.14 -10.25
N PRO A 385 22.73 -26.31 -10.54
CA PRO A 385 23.73 -25.27 -10.25
C PRO A 385 23.62 -24.02 -11.15
N ASN A 386 22.83 -24.08 -12.24
CA ASN A 386 22.71 -22.99 -13.23
C ASN A 386 21.66 -21.92 -12.87
N LEU A 387 21.02 -21.98 -11.70
CA LEU A 387 20.02 -20.99 -11.30
C LEU A 387 20.67 -19.65 -10.97
N THR A 388 20.08 -18.57 -11.46
CA THR A 388 20.54 -17.22 -11.13
C THR A 388 20.22 -16.89 -9.67
N ILE A 389 21.02 -16.04 -9.03
CA ILE A 389 20.80 -15.65 -7.63
C ILE A 389 19.47 -14.92 -7.47
N SER A 390 19.05 -14.15 -8.48
CA SER A 390 17.73 -13.53 -8.54
C SER A 390 16.58 -14.55 -8.48
N ASP A 391 16.79 -15.74 -9.04
CA ASP A 391 15.78 -16.78 -9.00
C ASP A 391 15.71 -17.46 -7.62
N ILE A 392 16.86 -17.66 -7.00
CA ILE A 392 16.98 -18.21 -5.65
C ILE A 392 16.36 -17.25 -4.62
N THR A 393 16.65 -15.95 -4.70
CA THR A 393 16.07 -14.96 -3.78
C THR A 393 14.55 -14.87 -3.95
N ALA A 394 14.03 -14.92 -5.17
CA ALA A 394 12.59 -14.94 -5.41
C ALA A 394 11.91 -16.17 -4.80
N LEU A 395 12.52 -17.36 -4.92
CA LEU A 395 12.00 -18.57 -4.26
C LEU A 395 11.97 -18.43 -2.74
N TYR A 396 13.00 -17.84 -2.14
CA TYR A 396 13.01 -17.57 -0.70
C TYR A 396 11.98 -16.53 -0.27
N VAL A 397 11.69 -15.50 -1.09
CA VAL A 397 10.58 -14.57 -0.85
C VAL A 397 9.25 -15.33 -0.82
N GLY A 398 9.02 -16.22 -1.79
CA GLY A 398 7.82 -17.06 -1.83
C GLY A 398 7.69 -17.94 -0.58
N ILE A 399 8.78 -18.59 -0.17
CA ILE A 399 8.79 -19.43 1.05
C ILE A 399 8.57 -18.59 2.30
N ALA A 400 9.14 -17.38 2.38
CA ALA A 400 8.91 -16.47 3.49
C ALA A 400 7.43 -16.06 3.59
N ARG A 401 6.77 -15.77 2.44
CA ARG A 401 5.32 -15.51 2.39
C ARG A 401 4.52 -16.67 2.93
N LEU A 402 4.82 -17.87 2.45
CA LEU A 402 4.16 -19.08 2.91
C LEU A 402 4.36 -19.29 4.42
N SER A 403 5.60 -19.16 4.91
CA SER A 403 5.90 -19.35 6.33
C SER A 403 5.22 -18.32 7.21
N LEU A 404 5.12 -17.06 6.79
CA LEU A 404 4.45 -16.01 7.54
C LEU A 404 2.93 -16.22 7.60
N ASN A 405 2.32 -16.69 6.50
CA ASN A 405 0.88 -16.93 6.45
C ASN A 405 0.49 -18.23 7.18
N CYS A 406 1.29 -19.29 7.04
CA CYS A 406 1.03 -20.59 7.67
C CYS A 406 1.46 -20.63 9.15
N TYR A 407 2.61 -20.06 9.51
CA TYR A 407 3.19 -20.13 10.86
C TYR A 407 3.68 -18.76 11.37
N PRO A 408 2.77 -17.84 11.75
CA PRO A 408 3.16 -16.51 12.28
C PRO A 408 4.02 -16.57 13.55
N GLU A 409 3.88 -17.62 14.35
CA GLU A 409 4.54 -17.77 15.66
C GLU A 409 5.98 -18.32 15.56
N ARG A 410 6.32 -19.02 14.47
CA ARG A 410 7.64 -19.65 14.29
C ARG A 410 8.62 -18.68 13.61
N THR A 411 9.14 -17.72 14.37
CA THR A 411 10.17 -16.76 13.91
C THR A 411 11.51 -17.41 13.53
N GLU A 412 11.81 -18.60 14.08
CA GLU A 412 13.03 -19.36 13.78
C GLU A 412 13.17 -19.75 12.30
N ASN A 413 12.06 -20.07 11.63
CA ASN A 413 12.06 -20.46 10.22
C ASN A 413 12.47 -19.29 9.33
N ILE A 414 12.05 -18.09 9.69
CA ILE A 414 12.39 -16.86 8.99
C ILE A 414 13.86 -16.51 9.21
N ASP A 415 14.37 -16.66 10.43
CA ASP A 415 15.79 -16.42 10.71
C ASP A 415 16.69 -17.37 9.89
N LYS A 416 16.30 -18.64 9.73
CA LYS A 416 16.99 -19.59 8.83
C LYS A 416 16.99 -19.15 7.36
N ILE A 417 15.87 -18.60 6.86
CA ILE A 417 15.80 -18.05 5.49
C ILE A 417 16.75 -16.85 5.37
N LEU A 418 16.72 -15.93 6.34
CA LEU A 418 17.56 -14.74 6.34
C LEU A 418 19.05 -15.08 6.41
N GLU A 419 19.43 -16.04 7.24
CA GLU A 419 20.82 -16.55 7.33
C GLU A 419 21.30 -17.08 5.98
N LEU A 420 20.49 -17.90 5.30
CA LEU A 420 20.88 -18.43 3.99
C LEU A 420 20.93 -17.37 2.89
N VAL A 421 19.99 -16.43 2.88
CA VAL A 421 20.03 -15.30 1.94
C VAL A 421 21.31 -14.50 2.15
N LEU A 422 21.66 -14.21 3.41
CA LEU A 422 22.89 -13.50 3.74
C LEU A 422 24.14 -14.29 3.30
N ASN A 423 24.21 -15.58 3.60
CA ASN A 423 25.33 -16.44 3.18
C ASN A 423 25.47 -16.50 1.65
N LYS A 424 24.35 -16.52 0.91
CA LYS A 424 24.34 -16.52 -0.56
C LYS A 424 24.68 -15.16 -1.15
N LEU A 425 24.28 -14.05 -0.53
CA LEU A 425 24.70 -12.72 -0.94
C LEU A 425 26.18 -12.52 -0.65
N ASP A 426 26.66 -12.94 0.51
CA ASP A 426 28.06 -12.86 0.94
C ASP A 426 29.00 -13.65 0.03
N ALA A 427 28.61 -14.87 -0.34
CA ALA A 427 29.36 -15.68 -1.29
C ALA A 427 29.47 -15.06 -2.69
N VAL A 428 28.62 -14.07 -3.02
CA VAL A 428 28.46 -13.55 -4.37
C VAL A 428 28.65 -12.02 -4.46
N LYS A 429 29.10 -11.38 -3.36
CA LYS A 429 29.40 -9.94 -3.25
C LYS A 429 30.26 -9.39 -4.39
N ASP A 430 31.16 -10.21 -4.94
CA ASP A 430 32.12 -9.78 -5.97
C ASP A 430 31.59 -9.90 -7.41
N THR A 431 30.39 -10.46 -7.63
CA THR A 431 29.80 -10.56 -8.98
C THR A 431 28.82 -9.42 -9.27
N PRO A 432 28.73 -8.94 -10.53
CA PRO A 432 27.77 -7.90 -10.92
C PRO A 432 26.30 -8.33 -10.79
N GLU A 433 26.01 -9.62 -10.56
CA GLU A 433 24.65 -10.14 -10.35
C GLU A 433 24.09 -9.82 -8.95
N ALA A 434 24.94 -9.60 -7.95
CA ALA A 434 24.51 -9.20 -6.61
C ALA A 434 23.90 -7.79 -6.59
N HIS A 435 24.33 -6.92 -7.50
CA HIS A 435 23.78 -5.58 -7.70
C HIS A 435 22.73 -5.51 -8.81
N SER A 436 22.31 -6.66 -9.36
CA SER A 436 21.19 -6.68 -10.31
C SER A 436 19.95 -6.09 -9.65
N GLU A 437 19.30 -5.17 -10.35
CA GLU A 437 18.08 -4.49 -9.89
C GLU A 437 16.99 -5.49 -9.49
N ALA A 438 16.94 -6.65 -10.16
CA ALA A 438 16.02 -7.73 -9.83
C ALA A 438 16.34 -8.41 -8.47
N THR A 439 17.62 -8.64 -8.16
CA THR A 439 18.02 -9.26 -6.89
C THR A 439 17.75 -8.30 -5.73
N VAL A 440 18.07 -7.01 -5.92
CA VAL A 440 17.79 -5.96 -4.93
C VAL A 440 16.28 -5.80 -4.73
N GLY A 441 15.49 -5.84 -5.80
CA GLY A 441 14.03 -5.81 -5.73
C GLY A 441 13.44 -6.97 -4.95
N ASN A 442 13.92 -8.20 -5.16
CA ASN A 442 13.44 -9.37 -4.41
C ASN A 442 13.83 -9.30 -2.92
N VAL A 443 15.04 -8.82 -2.59
CA VAL A 443 15.44 -8.67 -1.18
C VAL A 443 14.65 -7.54 -0.51
N LEU A 444 14.35 -6.45 -1.22
CA LEU A 444 13.44 -5.41 -0.76
C LEU A 444 12.05 -5.99 -0.45
N GLU A 445 11.49 -6.77 -1.38
CA GLU A 445 10.20 -7.43 -1.20
C GLU A 445 10.20 -8.36 0.02
N LEU A 446 11.30 -9.07 0.30
CA LEU A 446 11.47 -9.88 1.50
C LEU A 446 11.42 -9.03 2.78
N LEU A 447 12.17 -7.93 2.82
CA LEU A 447 12.24 -7.05 3.99
C LEU A 447 10.91 -6.34 4.24
N GLU A 448 10.25 -5.84 3.19
CA GLU A 448 8.92 -5.22 3.28
C GLU A 448 7.85 -6.20 3.75
N LEU A 449 7.91 -7.44 3.25
CA LEU A 449 6.99 -8.50 3.67
C LEU A 449 7.10 -8.76 5.19
N LEU A 450 8.32 -8.84 5.71
CA LEU A 450 8.53 -9.01 7.15
C LEU A 450 7.93 -7.84 7.93
N ILE A 451 8.20 -6.60 7.51
CA ILE A 451 7.70 -5.41 8.21
C ILE A 451 6.17 -5.29 8.19
N ASN A 452 5.52 -5.71 7.10
CA ASN A 452 4.06 -5.62 6.95
C ASN A 452 3.30 -6.78 7.62
N SER A 453 3.93 -7.95 7.76
CA SER A 453 3.28 -9.15 8.31
C SER A 453 3.29 -9.18 9.84
N PHE A 454 4.34 -8.67 10.48
CA PHE A 454 4.41 -8.64 11.94
C PHE A 454 3.61 -7.49 12.54
N SER A 455 2.72 -7.81 13.49
CA SER A 455 1.93 -6.81 14.23
C SER A 455 2.75 -6.05 15.28
N ARG A 456 3.84 -6.64 15.77
CA ARG A 456 4.80 -6.02 16.68
C ARG A 456 6.14 -5.91 15.97
N LEU A 457 6.65 -4.70 15.82
CA LEU A 457 7.98 -4.47 15.23
C LEU A 457 9.10 -5.08 16.09
N LEU A 458 8.88 -5.26 17.39
CA LEU A 458 9.86 -5.87 18.29
C LEU A 458 10.27 -7.29 17.86
N THR A 459 9.33 -8.09 17.33
CA THR A 459 9.67 -9.45 16.85
C THR A 459 10.56 -9.42 15.61
N VAL A 460 10.56 -8.32 14.84
CA VAL A 460 11.49 -8.11 13.72
C VAL A 460 12.88 -7.75 14.24
N LEU A 461 12.97 -6.97 15.31
CA LEU A 461 14.23 -6.60 15.95
C LEU A 461 14.90 -7.78 16.67
N GLU A 462 14.11 -8.75 17.14
CA GLU A 462 14.62 -10.02 17.68
C GLU A 462 15.32 -10.90 16.64
N LEU A 463 15.07 -10.66 15.34
CA LEU A 463 15.73 -11.40 14.25
C LEU A 463 17.20 -10.96 14.10
N LYS A 464 18.12 -11.86 14.45
CA LYS A 464 19.57 -11.59 14.47
C LYS A 464 20.12 -11.24 13.09
N HIS A 465 19.60 -11.87 12.04
CA HIS A 465 20.12 -11.72 10.68
C HIS A 465 19.44 -10.61 9.86
N PHE A 466 18.45 -9.90 10.43
CA PHE A 466 17.74 -8.82 9.75
C PHE A 466 18.62 -7.57 9.56
N LEU A 467 19.29 -7.10 10.61
CA LEU A 467 20.15 -5.91 10.54
C LEU A 467 21.36 -6.10 9.61
N PRO A 468 22.08 -7.24 9.65
CA PRO A 468 23.14 -7.52 8.68
C PRO A 468 22.65 -7.51 7.23
N LEU A 469 21.48 -8.08 6.94
CA LEU A 469 20.91 -8.08 5.59
C LEU A 469 20.58 -6.65 5.13
N LEU A 470 20.00 -5.82 6.00
CA LEU A 470 19.75 -4.42 5.70
C LEU A 470 21.05 -3.67 5.36
N SER A 471 22.13 -3.92 6.12
CA SER A 471 23.42 -3.27 5.90
C SER A 471 24.08 -3.63 4.55
N SER A 472 23.80 -4.82 4.01
CA SER A 472 24.32 -5.25 2.70
C SER A 472 23.61 -4.60 1.50
N GLN A 473 22.44 -3.99 1.70
CA GLN A 473 21.65 -3.38 0.63
C GLN A 473 22.17 -1.99 0.27
N PRO A 474 21.94 -1.50 -0.98
CA PRO A 474 22.31 -0.14 -1.35
C PRO A 474 21.47 0.88 -0.57
N GLY A 475 22.04 2.07 -0.34
CA GLY A 475 21.41 3.12 0.48
C GLY A 475 20.01 3.56 0.02
N LYS A 476 19.70 3.42 -1.28
CA LYS A 476 18.34 3.68 -1.81
C LYS A 476 17.31 2.67 -1.28
N SER A 477 17.65 1.39 -1.33
CA SER A 477 16.82 0.30 -0.81
C SER A 477 16.63 0.42 0.70
N GLN A 478 17.70 0.77 1.42
CA GLN A 478 17.62 0.99 2.87
C GLN A 478 16.67 2.15 3.23
N LYS A 479 16.63 3.23 2.43
CA LYS A 479 15.68 4.34 2.61
C LYS A 479 14.23 3.89 2.42
N VAL A 480 13.95 3.06 1.41
CA VAL A 480 12.61 2.52 1.16
C VAL A 480 12.16 1.65 2.33
N VAL A 481 13.02 0.73 2.81
CA VAL A 481 12.74 -0.12 3.96
C VAL A 481 12.49 0.73 5.22
N ALA A 482 13.34 1.72 5.49
CA ALA A 482 13.16 2.61 6.62
C ALA A 482 11.84 3.41 6.53
N GLY A 483 11.44 3.83 5.32
CA GLY A 483 10.14 4.47 5.08
C GLY A 483 8.97 3.51 5.36
N ALA A 484 9.07 2.25 4.92
CA ALA A 484 8.09 1.22 5.19
C ALA A 484 7.97 0.89 6.69
N VAL A 485 9.09 0.89 7.43
CA VAL A 485 9.11 0.77 8.90
C VAL A 485 8.31 1.92 9.53
N VAL A 486 8.59 3.16 9.13
CA VAL A 486 7.87 4.33 9.65
C VAL A 486 6.37 4.24 9.35
N ASP A 487 5.99 3.85 8.14
CA ASP A 487 4.58 3.68 7.77
C ASP A 487 3.91 2.53 8.51
N SER A 488 4.63 1.44 8.81
CA SER A 488 4.14 0.35 9.65
C SER A 488 3.91 0.80 11.10
N VAL A 489 4.88 1.51 11.68
CA VAL A 489 4.77 2.09 13.04
C VAL A 489 3.58 3.06 13.13
N LEU A 490 3.44 3.96 12.15
CA LEU A 490 2.32 4.91 12.10
C LEU A 490 0.96 4.23 11.90
N ARG A 491 0.88 3.14 11.11
CA ARG A 491 -0.34 2.34 10.96
C ARG A 491 -0.72 1.62 12.23
N SER A 492 0.26 1.05 12.94
CA SER A 492 0.03 0.31 14.18
C SER A 492 -0.51 1.20 15.31
N LYS A 493 -0.18 2.50 15.30
CA LYS A 493 -0.48 3.47 16.39
C LYS A 493 -0.06 3.00 17.79
N ASN A 494 0.79 1.97 17.87
CA ASN A 494 1.28 1.46 19.14
C ASN A 494 2.21 2.51 19.76
N HIS A 495 2.03 2.76 21.06
CA HIS A 495 2.93 3.64 21.79
C HIS A 495 4.24 2.90 22.04
N ILE A 496 5.36 3.58 21.81
CA ILE A 496 6.68 3.04 22.13
C ILE A 496 6.90 3.30 23.61
N GLU A 497 6.86 2.23 24.41
CA GLU A 497 6.92 2.32 25.88
C GLU A 497 8.33 2.08 26.41
N THR A 498 9.14 1.26 25.73
CA THR A 498 10.48 0.88 26.20
C THR A 498 11.61 1.63 25.49
N VAL A 499 12.74 1.78 26.19
CA VAL A 499 13.94 2.45 25.65
C VAL A 499 14.60 1.61 24.56
N GLU A 500 14.62 0.29 24.71
CA GLU A 500 15.20 -0.65 23.74
C GLU A 500 14.43 -0.64 22.42
N GLU A 501 13.08 -0.60 22.47
CA GLU A 501 12.25 -0.44 21.26
C GLU A 501 12.54 0.89 20.57
N ALA A 502 12.67 1.98 21.33
CA ALA A 502 12.98 3.28 20.77
C ALA A 502 14.37 3.28 20.09
N GLU A 503 15.40 2.73 20.73
CA GLU A 503 16.73 2.61 20.15
C GLU A 503 16.74 1.73 18.89
N GLY A 504 16.05 0.59 18.92
CA GLY A 504 15.91 -0.29 17.76
C GLY A 504 15.21 0.39 16.58
N VAL A 505 14.12 1.12 16.84
CA VAL A 505 13.41 1.90 15.81
C VAL A 505 14.28 3.01 15.24
N PHE A 506 14.99 3.76 16.08
CA PHE A 506 15.87 4.83 15.61
C PHE A 506 17.08 4.28 14.83
N ASN A 507 17.62 3.12 15.19
CA ASN A 507 18.68 2.46 14.43
C ASN A 507 18.20 2.05 13.02
N LEU A 508 16.97 1.55 12.90
CA LEU A 508 16.38 1.23 11.59
C LEU A 508 16.12 2.50 10.74
N ILE A 509 15.78 3.61 11.39
CA ILE A 509 15.44 4.88 10.74
C ILE A 509 16.69 5.77 10.50
N HIS A 510 17.84 5.42 11.08
CA HIS A 510 19.10 6.20 11.02
C HIS A 510 19.46 6.69 9.60
N ILE A 511 19.22 5.86 8.59
CA ILE A 511 19.54 6.19 7.19
C ILE A 511 18.64 7.31 6.63
N LEU A 512 17.39 7.43 7.10
CA LEU A 512 16.51 8.56 6.80
C LEU A 512 16.92 9.84 7.54
N ILE A 513 17.61 9.69 8.68
CA ILE A 513 18.08 10.82 9.50
C ILE A 513 19.34 11.44 8.88
N VAL A 514 20.32 10.61 8.49
CA VAL A 514 21.63 11.09 8.02
C VAL A 514 21.63 11.49 6.53
N ASN A 515 20.63 11.05 5.75
CA ASN A 515 20.53 11.32 4.30
C ASN A 515 21.88 11.23 3.57
N SER A 516 22.28 10.00 3.24
CA SER A 516 23.51 9.69 2.47
C SER A 516 23.57 10.26 1.04
N ASP A 517 22.69 11.19 0.63
CA ASP A 517 22.71 11.77 -0.73
C ASP A 517 23.82 12.82 -0.91
N GLY A 518 24.67 13.02 0.11
CA GLY A 518 25.76 14.00 0.11
C GLY A 518 27.15 13.53 -0.32
N ASN A 519 27.34 12.36 -0.97
CA ASN A 519 28.68 11.92 -1.39
C ASN A 519 28.86 11.73 -2.91
N THR A 520 29.51 12.75 -3.51
CA THR A 520 30.43 12.70 -4.67
C THR A 520 29.94 12.21 -6.04
N GLY A 521 29.48 13.16 -6.85
CA GLY A 521 29.74 13.17 -8.29
C GLY A 521 31.08 13.86 -8.60
N THR A 522 32.21 13.21 -8.31
CA THR A 522 33.51 13.58 -8.89
C THR A 522 33.48 13.33 -10.39
N ASN A 523 33.12 14.34 -11.19
CA ASN A 523 33.51 14.52 -12.60
C ASN A 523 32.98 15.86 -13.14
N ALA A 524 33.53 16.97 -12.66
CA ALA A 524 33.52 18.23 -13.38
C ALA A 524 34.95 18.77 -13.44
N LYS A 525 35.67 18.38 -14.50
CA LYS A 525 36.94 18.98 -14.87
C LYS A 525 36.71 20.47 -15.15
N VAL A 526 37.34 21.30 -14.32
CA VAL A 526 38.17 22.45 -14.70
C VAL A 526 37.60 23.38 -15.78
N SER A 527 37.06 24.51 -15.34
CA SER A 527 37.42 25.80 -15.95
C SER A 527 37.70 26.82 -14.86
N SER A 528 38.99 27.02 -14.62
CA SER A 528 39.61 28.04 -13.77
C SER A 528 39.16 29.46 -14.14
N GLY A 529 38.84 30.28 -13.14
CA GLY A 529 38.59 31.72 -13.29
C GLY A 529 38.40 32.47 -11.98
N VAL A 530 39.46 32.53 -11.16
CA VAL A 530 39.80 33.63 -10.20
C VAL A 530 38.68 34.18 -9.31
N SER A 531 38.57 33.63 -8.08
CA SER A 531 38.32 34.42 -6.87
C SER A 531 38.52 33.54 -5.62
N ASN A 532 39.77 33.37 -5.18
CA ASN A 532 40.10 32.71 -3.91
C ASN A 532 41.19 33.53 -3.21
N LEU A 533 40.82 34.69 -2.69
CA LEU A 533 41.58 35.46 -1.71
C LEU A 533 40.61 36.39 -0.95
N ILE A 534 39.96 35.88 0.09
CA ILE A 534 39.62 36.54 1.37
C ILE A 534 38.91 35.50 2.26
N GLY A 535 39.58 35.14 3.35
CA GLY A 535 39.02 34.83 4.68
C GLY A 535 37.98 33.71 4.82
N ASP A 536 38.41 32.62 5.46
CA ASP A 536 37.55 31.67 6.19
C ASP A 536 36.49 32.42 7.01
N SER A 537 35.22 32.23 6.65
CA SER A 537 34.08 32.40 7.53
C SER A 537 33.21 31.18 7.26
N GLU A 538 33.17 30.25 8.21
CA GLU A 538 32.20 29.17 8.29
C GLU A 538 30.80 29.78 8.44
N GLY A 539 30.23 30.25 7.32
CA GLY A 539 28.81 30.52 7.21
C GLY A 539 28.13 29.20 6.88
N GLU A 540 27.45 28.61 7.87
CA GLU A 540 26.47 27.55 7.61
C GLU A 540 25.44 28.11 6.61
N GLU A 541 25.51 27.66 5.35
CA GLU A 541 24.57 28.09 4.31
C GLU A 541 23.13 27.75 4.73
N GLU A 542 22.28 28.77 4.84
CA GLU A 542 20.84 28.61 5.03
C GLU A 542 20.28 27.68 3.94
N LEU A 543 19.70 26.55 4.36
CA LEU A 543 19.00 25.66 3.43
C LEU A 543 17.70 26.31 2.95
N ASP A 544 17.68 26.68 1.67
CA ASP A 544 16.46 27.01 0.93
C ASP A 544 15.46 25.84 1.00
N GLU A 545 14.34 26.01 1.72
CA GLU A 545 13.23 25.03 1.79
C GLU A 545 12.69 24.66 0.39
N THR A 546 12.94 25.50 -0.62
CA THR A 546 12.52 25.32 -2.03
C THR A 546 13.43 24.38 -2.84
N LYS A 547 14.65 24.08 -2.36
CA LYS A 547 15.61 23.17 -3.04
C LYS A 547 15.55 21.73 -2.50
N LEU A 548 14.77 21.49 -1.44
CA LEU A 548 14.65 20.17 -0.82
C LEU A 548 13.65 19.30 -1.60
N SER A 549 13.98 18.03 -1.84
CA SER A 549 13.08 17.12 -2.56
C SER A 549 11.79 16.90 -1.76
N ALA A 550 10.64 16.89 -2.45
CA ALA A 550 9.33 16.67 -1.80
C ALA A 550 9.29 15.35 -1.01
N GLU A 551 10.04 14.33 -1.45
CA GLU A 551 10.17 13.04 -0.78
C GLU A 551 10.90 13.15 0.56
N THR A 552 11.99 13.91 0.65
CA THR A 552 12.70 14.11 1.92
C THR A 552 11.85 14.92 2.90
N LEU A 553 11.10 15.93 2.44
CA LEU A 553 10.16 16.65 3.28
C LEU A 553 9.04 15.74 3.84
N ALA A 554 8.49 14.85 3.00
CA ALA A 554 7.50 13.87 3.43
C ALA A 554 8.07 12.91 4.48
N ASN A 555 9.29 12.41 4.29
CA ASN A 555 9.96 11.54 5.25
C ASN A 555 10.21 12.24 6.59
N GLN A 556 10.63 13.52 6.57
CA GLN A 556 10.81 14.30 7.79
C GLN A 556 9.48 14.58 8.52
N SER A 557 8.39 14.81 7.79
CA SER A 557 7.05 14.91 8.39
C SER A 557 6.62 13.62 9.07
N LYS A 558 6.88 12.46 8.44
CA LYS A 558 6.59 11.16 9.04
C LYS A 558 7.44 10.92 10.30
N LEU A 559 8.73 11.30 10.26
CA LEU A 559 9.62 11.21 11.41
C LEU A 559 9.13 12.06 12.59
N ALA A 560 8.65 13.28 12.33
CA ALA A 560 8.04 14.12 13.36
C ALA A 560 6.79 13.47 13.99
N LYS A 561 6.00 12.71 13.20
CA LYS A 561 4.85 11.95 13.73
C LYS A 561 5.28 10.78 14.62
N VAL A 562 6.40 10.12 14.31
CA VAL A 562 6.95 9.04 15.16
C VAL A 562 7.33 9.56 16.54
N VAL A 563 7.86 10.78 16.65
CA VAL A 563 8.17 11.40 17.95
C VAL A 563 6.92 11.54 18.83
N HIS A 564 5.74 11.74 18.25
CA HIS A 564 4.49 11.79 19.02
C HIS A 564 4.00 10.43 19.53
N LEU A 565 4.51 9.32 18.99
CA LEU A 565 4.20 7.96 19.46
C LEU A 565 5.05 7.55 20.68
N LEU A 566 6.10 8.31 21.00
CA LEU A 566 6.87 8.13 22.24
C LEU A 566 6.03 8.60 23.43
N ARG A 567 5.38 7.66 24.12
CA ARG A 567 4.60 7.99 25.31
C ARG A 567 4.69 6.84 26.30
N ASN A 568 5.15 7.18 27.50
CA ASN A 568 5.08 6.28 28.64
C ASN A 568 4.21 6.90 29.75
N ARG A 569 3.59 6.06 30.57
CA ARG A 569 2.91 6.46 31.79
C ARG A 569 3.90 6.98 32.83
N ASP A 570 5.12 6.50 32.86
CA ASP A 570 6.16 7.00 33.75
C ASP A 570 6.84 8.26 33.17
N THR A 571 6.94 9.32 33.97
CA THR A 571 7.57 10.59 33.59
C THR A 571 9.08 10.44 33.41
N GLU A 572 9.74 9.58 34.18
CA GLU A 572 11.19 9.36 34.08
C GLU A 572 11.56 8.60 32.81
N VAL A 573 10.84 7.52 32.52
CA VAL A 573 11.06 6.75 31.28
C VAL A 573 10.74 7.61 30.07
N GLN A 574 9.70 8.44 30.14
CA GLN A 574 9.38 9.38 29.06
C GLN A 574 10.52 10.41 28.84
N ALA A 575 11.13 10.95 29.90
CA ALA A 575 12.28 11.84 29.76
C ALA A 575 13.51 11.14 29.14
N LYS A 576 13.75 9.87 29.51
CA LYS A 576 14.80 9.05 28.90
C LYS A 576 14.53 8.78 27.42
N LEU A 577 13.29 8.46 27.04
CA LEU A 577 12.86 8.28 25.64
C LEU A 577 13.05 9.54 24.80
N LEU A 578 12.73 10.71 25.35
CA LEU A 578 12.96 11.98 24.64
C LEU A 578 14.46 12.27 24.50
N THR A 579 15.28 11.88 25.48
CA THR A 579 16.74 12.03 25.41
C THR A 579 17.37 11.10 24.38
N THR A 580 16.92 9.85 24.27
CA THR A 580 17.39 8.92 23.21
C THR A 580 16.95 9.40 21.83
N ALA A 581 15.70 9.85 21.69
CA ALA A 581 15.22 10.46 20.45
C ALA A 581 16.06 11.69 20.05
N ARG A 582 16.42 12.56 21.01
CA ARG A 582 17.29 13.71 20.72
C ARG A 582 18.66 13.27 20.22
N LYS A 583 19.30 12.29 20.88
CA LYS A 583 20.62 11.79 20.47
C LYS A 583 20.59 11.25 19.04
N ALA A 584 19.60 10.44 18.70
CA ALA A 584 19.44 9.90 17.36
C ALA A 584 19.15 10.99 16.31
N LEU A 585 18.27 11.95 16.61
CA LEU A 585 17.90 13.01 15.67
C LEU A 585 19.00 14.06 15.46
N ALA A 586 19.94 14.20 16.41
CA ALA A 586 21.06 15.15 16.31
C ALA A 586 22.01 14.85 15.15
N GLU A 587 22.11 13.58 14.73
CA GLU A 587 22.96 13.16 13.61
C GLU A 587 22.50 13.75 12.27
N GLY A 588 21.22 14.13 12.17
CA GLY A 588 20.63 14.74 10.97
C GLY A 588 20.99 16.21 10.75
N LYS A 589 21.76 16.85 11.65
CA LYS A 589 22.25 18.26 11.61
C LYS A 589 21.24 19.27 11.04
N GLN A 590 21.19 19.41 9.72
CA GLN A 590 20.33 20.32 8.98
C GLN A 590 18.83 19.98 9.04
N PHE A 591 18.46 18.71 9.26
CA PHE A 591 17.05 18.27 9.35
C PHE A 591 16.41 18.51 10.72
N VAL A 592 17.23 18.87 11.71
CA VAL A 592 16.83 19.25 13.07
C VAL A 592 15.72 20.31 13.07
N GLN A 593 15.76 21.24 12.11
CA GLN A 593 14.75 22.30 11.95
C GLN A 593 13.29 21.81 11.79
N PHE A 594 13.08 20.58 11.32
CA PHE A 594 11.74 20.02 11.07
C PHE A 594 11.29 19.07 12.19
N THR A 595 12.22 18.32 12.80
CA THR A 595 11.91 17.27 13.77
C THR A 595 11.94 17.76 15.22
N TYR A 596 12.83 18.69 15.56
CA TYR A 596 12.97 19.18 16.94
C TYR A 596 11.76 19.97 17.45
N PRO A 597 11.00 20.74 16.64
CA PRO A 597 9.76 21.34 17.13
C PRO A 597 8.79 20.30 17.71
N ALA A 598 8.67 19.12 17.09
CA ALA A 598 7.84 18.04 17.61
C ALA A 598 8.37 17.49 18.95
N LEU A 599 9.69 17.38 19.09
CA LEU A 599 10.36 17.01 20.34
C LEU A 599 10.13 18.05 21.44
N VAL A 600 10.22 19.34 21.12
CA VAL A 600 9.94 20.45 22.05
C VAL A 600 8.49 20.40 22.51
N PHE A 601 7.51 20.24 21.60
CA PHE A 601 6.11 20.11 22.01
C PHE A 601 5.84 18.84 22.82
N ALA A 602 6.53 17.73 22.53
CA ALA A 602 6.44 16.52 23.35
C ALA A 602 7.02 16.74 24.76
N ALA A 603 8.14 17.45 24.87
CA ALA A 603 8.73 17.85 26.15
C ALA A 603 7.83 18.82 26.92
N LEU A 604 7.22 19.81 26.26
CA LEU A 604 6.29 20.76 26.89
C LEU A 604 5.02 20.06 27.43
N ARG A 605 4.53 19.03 26.73
CA ARG A 605 3.44 18.17 27.23
C ARG A 605 3.86 17.38 28.48
N LEU A 606 5.11 16.91 28.52
CA LEU A 606 5.66 16.24 29.71
C LEU A 606 5.78 17.22 30.89
N VAL A 607 6.27 18.44 30.65
CA VAL A 607 6.39 19.50 31.67
C VAL A 607 5.05 19.78 32.36
N ARG A 608 3.93 19.82 31.63
CA ARG A 608 2.59 20.00 32.22
C ARG A 608 2.12 18.83 33.10
N ARG A 609 2.72 17.65 32.96
CA ARG A 609 2.35 16.45 33.72
C ARG A 609 3.20 16.26 34.98
N VAL A 610 4.40 16.84 35.01
CA VAL A 610 5.33 16.72 36.13
C VAL A 610 4.82 17.57 37.30
N PRO A 611 4.85 17.04 38.54
CA PRO A 611 4.46 17.81 39.74
C PRO A 611 5.45 18.96 40.00
N LYS A 612 4.95 20.04 40.62
CA LYS A 612 5.66 21.33 40.79
C LYS A 612 7.00 21.23 41.56
N ASP A 613 7.16 20.26 42.45
CA ASP A 613 8.31 20.14 43.36
C ASP A 613 9.41 19.17 42.89
N SER A 614 9.44 18.81 41.59
CA SER A 614 10.41 17.83 41.08
C SER A 614 11.66 18.49 40.50
N ASP A 615 12.85 18.04 40.93
CA ASP A 615 14.15 18.36 40.30
C ASP A 615 14.18 18.04 38.79
N GLN A 616 13.30 17.13 38.35
CA GLN A 616 13.13 16.77 36.95
C GLN A 616 12.68 17.97 36.11
N LEU A 617 11.90 18.90 36.68
CA LEU A 617 11.40 20.08 35.98
C LEU A 617 12.56 20.96 35.47
N GLY A 618 13.55 21.23 36.32
CA GLY A 618 14.74 21.99 35.94
C GLY A 618 15.57 21.28 34.86
N SER A 619 15.69 19.95 34.93
CA SER A 619 16.38 19.16 33.90
C SER A 619 15.66 19.19 32.54
N LEU A 620 14.32 19.18 32.55
CA LEU A 620 13.49 19.24 31.35
C LEU A 620 13.54 20.63 30.71
N PHE A 621 13.55 21.71 31.49
CA PHE A 621 13.72 23.06 30.94
C PHE A 621 15.10 23.25 30.31
N LYS A 622 16.18 22.77 30.94
CA LYS A 622 17.51 22.75 30.32
C LYS A 622 17.52 21.92 29.03
N PHE A 623 16.84 20.77 29.01
CA PHE A 623 16.69 19.97 27.80
C PHE A 623 15.97 20.74 26.68
N ILE A 624 14.88 21.44 26.99
CA ILE A 624 14.14 22.29 26.04
C ILE A 624 15.05 23.41 25.53
N GLN A 625 15.74 24.12 26.42
CA GLN A 625 16.66 25.20 26.11
C GLN A 625 17.75 24.74 25.12
N TYR A 626 18.41 23.63 25.41
CA TYR A 626 19.43 23.09 24.50
C TYR A 626 18.84 22.66 23.15
N THR A 627 17.64 22.06 23.14
CA THR A 627 16.97 21.62 21.91
C THR A 627 16.58 22.81 21.03
N ILE A 628 16.05 23.89 21.62
CA ILE A 628 15.73 25.11 20.87
C ILE A 628 17.00 25.86 20.46
N GLY A 629 18.05 25.85 21.28
CA GLY A 629 19.36 26.39 20.93
C GLY A 629 19.98 25.70 19.71
N ASP A 630 19.84 24.38 19.59
CA ASP A 630 20.27 23.64 18.40
C ASP A 630 19.46 24.04 17.15
N ILE A 631 18.17 24.38 17.26
CA ILE A 631 17.38 24.94 16.15
C ILE A 631 17.87 26.35 15.76
N ASN A 632 18.30 27.15 16.73
CA ASN A 632 18.81 28.50 16.45
C ASN A 632 20.12 28.43 15.63
N ARG A 633 20.97 27.44 15.93
CA ARG A 633 22.21 27.21 15.15
C ARG A 633 21.93 26.95 13.68
N THR A 634 20.83 26.27 13.33
CA THR A 634 20.47 25.99 11.92
C THR A 634 19.95 27.21 11.13
N GLY A 635 20.07 28.43 11.64
CA GLY A 635 19.69 29.67 10.95
C GLY A 635 18.20 30.04 11.00
N LYS A 636 17.35 29.30 11.74
CA LYS A 636 15.90 29.61 11.86
C LYS A 636 15.54 30.31 13.16
N SER A 637 16.14 31.49 13.36
CA SER A 637 15.96 32.35 14.53
C SER A 637 14.48 32.67 14.83
N ASN A 638 13.67 32.89 13.79
CA ASN A 638 12.23 33.19 13.94
C ASN A 638 11.43 32.04 14.57
N LYS A 639 11.74 30.79 14.19
CA LYS A 639 11.05 29.61 14.74
C LYS A 639 11.54 29.33 16.16
N ALA A 640 12.85 29.48 16.40
CA ALA A 640 13.45 29.34 17.72
C ALA A 640 12.84 30.35 18.72
N LEU A 641 12.71 31.62 18.33
CA LEU A 641 12.10 32.65 19.18
C LEU A 641 10.67 32.29 19.60
N ARG A 642 9.83 31.84 18.66
CA ARG A 642 8.46 31.42 18.99
C ARG A 642 8.44 30.25 19.98
N LEU A 643 9.29 29.26 19.78
CA LEU A 643 9.39 28.12 20.69
C LEU A 643 9.89 28.52 22.09
N PHE A 644 10.84 29.46 22.19
CA PHE A 644 11.26 30.00 23.49
C PHE A 644 10.15 30.75 24.19
N VAL A 645 9.37 31.55 23.46
CA VAL A 645 8.23 32.29 24.02
C VAL A 645 7.12 31.34 24.48
N ASP A 646 6.80 30.30 23.70
CA ASP A 646 5.82 29.28 24.08
C ASP A 646 6.29 28.48 25.30
N ALA A 647 7.58 28.14 25.36
CA ALA A 647 8.18 27.45 26.50
C ALA A 647 8.18 28.33 27.76
N GLY A 648 8.47 29.63 27.63
CA GLY A 648 8.40 30.60 28.72
C GLY A 648 6.97 30.75 29.26
N ALA A 649 5.97 30.86 28.39
CA ALA A 649 4.57 30.93 28.80
C ALA A 649 4.12 29.67 29.56
N ILE A 650 4.58 28.49 29.14
CA ILE A 650 4.28 27.23 29.84
C ILE A 650 5.05 27.14 31.17
N ALA A 651 6.29 27.64 31.23
CA ALA A 651 7.05 27.71 32.47
C ALA A 651 6.35 28.58 33.52
N ASP A 652 5.80 29.73 33.11
CA ASP A 652 4.96 30.59 33.96
C ASP A 652 3.71 29.83 34.44
N GLN A 653 2.99 29.13 33.57
CA GLN A 653 1.81 28.33 33.96
C GLN A 653 2.11 27.26 35.01
N VAL A 654 3.32 26.70 35.01
CA VAL A 654 3.75 25.69 35.99
C VAL A 654 4.17 26.35 37.32
N GLY A 655 4.51 27.63 37.31
CA GLY A 655 4.97 28.41 38.47
C GLY A 655 6.50 28.43 38.64
N ALA A 656 7.27 28.15 37.58
CA ALA A 656 8.73 28.18 37.61
C ALA A 656 9.26 29.52 37.08
N GLU A 657 9.39 30.52 37.97
CA GLU A 657 9.78 31.89 37.62
C GLU A 657 11.20 31.96 37.00
N GLU A 658 12.20 31.34 37.63
CA GLU A 658 13.61 31.43 37.18
C GLU A 658 13.78 30.88 35.76
N ALA A 659 13.18 29.72 35.48
CA ALA A 659 13.23 29.09 34.16
C ALA A 659 12.48 29.93 33.11
N SER A 660 11.34 30.51 33.48
CA SER A 660 10.57 31.40 32.60
C SER A 660 11.39 32.63 32.23
N TYR A 661 12.01 33.30 33.21
CA TYR A 661 12.84 34.48 32.98
C TYR A 661 14.02 34.18 32.06
N GLU A 662 14.71 33.06 32.27
CA GLU A 662 15.84 32.65 31.44
C GLU A 662 15.43 32.40 29.98
N LEU A 663 14.28 31.76 29.75
CA LEU A 663 13.74 31.50 28.41
C LEU A 663 13.35 32.79 27.68
N TYR A 664 12.71 33.75 28.37
CA TYR A 664 12.42 35.06 27.78
C TYR A 664 13.68 35.88 27.53
N ALA A 665 14.66 35.84 28.43
CA ALA A 665 15.95 36.52 28.24
C ALA A 665 16.65 36.00 26.97
N GLN A 666 16.65 34.69 26.72
CA GLN A 666 17.19 34.10 25.50
C GLN A 666 16.38 34.45 24.26
N ALA A 667 15.05 34.53 24.35
CA ALA A 667 14.22 35.01 23.25
C ALA A 667 14.59 36.44 22.85
N PHE A 668 14.88 37.32 23.83
CA PHE A 668 15.38 38.67 23.56
C PHE A 668 16.78 38.67 22.94
N SER A 669 17.71 37.82 23.40
CA SER A 669 19.04 37.69 22.77
C SER A 669 18.93 37.24 21.30
N ILE A 670 18.06 36.28 20.99
CA ILE A 670 17.83 35.82 19.61
C ILE A 670 17.21 36.92 18.75
N TYR A 671 16.33 37.74 19.32
CA TYR A 671 15.79 38.91 18.63
C TYR A 671 16.91 39.90 18.25
N GLU A 672 17.88 40.15 19.14
CA GLU A 672 19.00 41.07 18.88
C GLU A 672 20.01 40.53 17.86
N GLU A 673 20.39 39.26 18.00
CA GLU A 673 21.48 38.67 17.22
C GLU A 673 20.99 38.08 15.88
N GLY A 674 19.76 37.54 15.85
CA GLY A 674 19.34 36.58 14.82
C GLY A 674 18.24 37.06 13.87
N ILE A 675 17.50 38.14 14.16
CA ILE A 675 16.38 38.59 13.32
C ILE A 675 16.70 39.95 12.69
N SER A 676 17.03 39.95 11.40
CA SER A 676 17.36 41.15 10.63
C SER A 676 16.18 41.72 9.82
N ASP A 677 15.22 40.89 9.43
CA ASP A 677 14.07 41.34 8.64
C ASP A 677 13.09 42.19 9.47
N SER A 678 12.78 43.39 8.96
CA SER A 678 11.92 44.36 9.65
C SER A 678 10.50 43.85 9.89
N ARG A 679 9.94 43.01 8.99
CA ARG A 679 8.59 42.45 9.19
C ARG A 679 8.61 41.34 10.24
N ALA A 680 9.62 40.47 10.20
CA ALA A 680 9.82 39.44 11.21
C ALA A 680 10.09 40.04 12.60
N GLN A 681 10.88 41.12 12.70
CA GLN A 681 11.12 41.85 13.95
C GLN A 681 9.81 42.36 14.58
N TYR A 682 8.96 43.00 13.78
CA TYR A 682 7.66 43.47 14.27
C TYR A 682 6.79 42.30 14.77
N GLN A 683 6.69 41.22 14.01
CA GLN A 683 5.94 40.02 14.43
C GLN A 683 6.50 39.39 15.71
N ALA A 684 7.82 39.31 15.85
CA ALA A 684 8.47 38.77 17.04
C ALA A 684 8.15 39.61 18.28
N ILE A 685 8.18 40.94 18.17
CA ILE A 685 7.79 41.84 19.26
C ILE A 685 6.32 41.69 19.61
N CYS A 686 5.42 41.59 18.63
CA CYS A 686 4.00 41.36 18.91
C CYS A 686 3.78 40.06 19.70
N ILE A 687 4.47 38.98 19.34
CA ILE A 687 4.39 37.68 20.02
C ILE A 687 4.96 37.76 21.44
N LEU A 688 6.11 38.43 21.61
CA LEU A 688 6.71 38.69 22.93
C LEU A 688 5.77 39.50 23.82
N ALA A 689 5.22 40.60 23.30
CA ALA A 689 4.30 41.46 24.04
C ALA A 689 3.01 40.70 24.44
N SER A 690 2.41 39.95 23.51
CA SER A 690 1.21 39.17 23.82
C SER A 690 1.47 38.07 24.85
N SER A 691 2.64 37.43 24.78
CA SER A 691 3.01 36.36 25.71
C SER A 691 3.29 36.92 27.10
N LEU A 692 4.07 38.01 27.21
CA LEU A 692 4.34 38.70 28.47
C LEU A 692 3.05 39.17 29.14
N GLN A 693 2.09 39.71 28.38
CA GLN A 693 0.78 40.11 28.93
C GLN A 693 0.01 38.92 29.54
N SER A 694 0.24 37.70 29.05
CA SER A 694 -0.40 36.48 29.57
C SER A 694 0.27 35.90 30.82
N THR A 695 1.45 36.40 31.20
CA THR A 695 2.20 35.89 32.37
C THR A 695 1.71 36.51 33.69
N ARG A 696 1.78 35.74 34.78
CA ARG A 696 1.25 36.15 36.10
C ARG A 696 2.18 35.86 37.27
N HIS A 697 3.15 34.97 37.14
CA HIS A 697 3.96 34.48 38.26
C HIS A 697 5.33 35.17 38.38
N PHE A 698 5.57 36.24 37.63
CA PHE A 698 6.78 37.04 37.75
C PHE A 698 6.74 37.99 38.94
N SER A 699 7.88 38.19 39.59
CA SER A 699 8.10 39.34 40.46
C SER A 699 8.00 40.65 39.68
N GLU A 700 7.54 41.71 40.35
CA GLU A 700 7.36 43.04 39.73
C GLU A 700 8.66 43.58 39.11
N GLU A 701 9.81 43.33 39.74
CA GLU A 701 11.11 43.76 39.24
C GLU A 701 11.50 43.02 37.95
N ASN A 702 11.36 41.69 37.93
CA ASN A 702 11.67 40.89 36.74
C ASN A 702 10.73 41.23 35.59
N TYR A 703 9.43 41.38 35.87
CA TYR A 703 8.44 41.77 34.88
C TYR A 703 8.74 43.16 34.30
N ASP A 704 9.02 44.16 35.14
CA ASP A 704 9.30 45.51 34.66
C ASP A 704 10.56 45.57 33.78
N THR A 705 11.60 44.78 34.11
CA THR A 705 12.81 44.72 33.27
C THR A 705 12.53 44.14 31.87
N LEU A 706 11.72 43.09 31.77
CA LEU A 706 11.37 42.46 30.48
C LEU A 706 10.44 43.36 29.65
N VAL A 707 9.44 43.97 30.29
CA VAL A 707 8.50 44.90 29.64
C VAL A 707 9.23 46.13 29.13
N SER A 708 10.12 46.72 29.94
CA SER A 708 10.92 47.88 29.54
C SER A 708 11.84 47.56 28.36
N LYS A 709 12.44 46.36 28.33
CA LYS A 709 13.21 45.87 27.17
C LYS A 709 12.33 45.71 25.93
N CYS A 710 11.16 45.08 26.06
CA CYS A 710 10.20 44.89 24.95
C CYS A 710 9.77 46.24 24.35
N ALA A 711 9.43 47.22 25.20
CA ALA A 711 9.07 48.57 24.78
C ALA A 711 10.25 49.30 24.12
N LEU A 712 11.48 49.12 24.63
CA LEU A 712 12.68 49.68 24.03
C LEU A 712 12.90 49.13 22.61
N TYR A 713 12.79 47.82 22.40
CA TYR A 713 12.93 47.22 21.06
C TYR A 713 11.81 47.64 20.11
N GLY A 714 10.56 47.71 20.59
CA GLY A 714 9.44 48.27 19.81
C GLY A 714 9.73 49.70 19.35
N SER A 715 10.39 50.49 20.20
CA SER A 715 10.78 51.85 19.87
C SER A 715 12.03 51.98 18.99
N LYS A 716 12.77 50.89 18.74
CA LYS A 716 13.95 50.87 17.86
C LYS A 716 13.65 50.35 16.45
N LEU A 717 12.40 49.98 16.16
CA LEU A 717 11.97 49.56 14.83
C LEU A 717 12.20 50.65 13.78
N LEU A 718 12.63 50.25 12.58
CA LEU A 718 12.98 51.16 11.49
C LEU A 718 11.75 51.79 10.83
N LYS A 719 10.69 51.01 10.63
CA LYS A 719 9.45 51.46 9.99
C LYS A 719 8.59 52.22 11.00
N LYS A 720 8.31 53.49 10.71
CA LYS A 720 7.50 54.37 11.57
C LYS A 720 6.09 53.84 11.90
N PRO A 721 5.33 53.25 10.96
CA PRO A 721 4.03 52.68 11.27
C PRO A 721 4.14 51.49 12.24
N ASP A 722 5.06 50.56 11.98
CA ASP A 722 5.29 49.39 12.83
C ASP A 722 5.83 49.79 14.21
N GLN A 723 6.70 50.81 14.27
CA GLN A 723 7.19 51.43 15.51
C GLN A 723 6.03 52.03 16.32
N CYS A 724 5.13 52.77 15.68
CA CYS A 724 3.96 53.36 16.35
C CYS A 724 3.06 52.27 16.94
N ARG A 725 2.74 51.25 16.12
CA ARG A 725 1.92 50.10 16.53
C ARG A 725 2.54 49.32 17.68
N ALA A 726 3.84 49.04 17.62
CA ALA A 726 4.54 48.37 18.70
C ALA A 726 4.56 49.18 20.01
N VAL A 727 4.73 50.50 19.93
CA VAL A 727 4.80 51.38 21.12
C VAL A 727 3.45 51.52 21.82
N TYR A 728 2.35 51.69 21.08
CA TYR A 728 1.04 51.71 21.73
C TYR A 728 0.61 50.30 22.18
N LEU A 729 1.04 49.22 21.51
CA LEU A 729 0.79 47.85 22.02
C LEU A 729 1.55 47.59 23.32
N ALA A 730 2.78 48.10 23.45
CA ALA A 730 3.54 48.03 24.68
C ALA A 730 2.84 48.73 25.86
N SER A 731 1.94 49.70 25.61
CA SER A 731 1.14 50.31 26.68
C SER A 731 0.29 49.28 27.44
N HIS A 732 -0.17 48.21 26.77
CA HIS A 732 -0.95 47.15 27.41
C HIS A 732 -0.12 46.28 28.37
N LEU A 733 1.21 46.32 28.29
CA LEU A 733 2.08 45.55 29.20
C LEU A 733 2.07 46.11 30.62
N TRP A 734 1.90 47.44 30.78
CA TRP A 734 1.76 48.11 32.07
C TRP A 734 0.29 48.21 32.54
N TRP A 735 -0.63 47.61 31.79
CA TRP A 735 -2.04 47.60 32.11
C TRP A 735 -2.57 46.17 32.08
N GLY A 736 -2.45 45.48 33.21
CA GLY A 736 -2.97 44.13 33.39
C GLY A 736 -4.46 44.06 33.06
N VAL A 737 -4.80 43.25 32.06
CA VAL A 737 -6.18 42.93 31.67
C VAL A 737 -6.49 41.54 32.21
N GLU A 738 -7.71 41.35 32.70
CA GLU A 738 -8.24 40.05 33.10
C GLU A 738 -8.12 39.03 31.96
N ILE A 739 -7.74 37.80 32.29
CA ILE A 739 -7.80 36.68 31.33
C ILE A 739 -8.99 35.80 31.72
N PRO A 740 -10.12 35.86 30.99
CA PRO A 740 -11.31 35.07 31.31
C PRO A 740 -11.06 33.57 31.37
N ALA A 741 -10.08 33.07 30.59
CA ALA A 741 -9.71 31.67 30.54
C ALA A 741 -9.04 31.12 31.82
N LEU A 742 -8.51 32.00 32.69
CA LEU A 742 -7.96 31.64 34.00
C LEU A 742 -8.97 31.83 35.15
N GLY A 743 -10.19 32.29 34.86
CA GLY A 743 -11.21 32.56 35.87
C GLY A 743 -10.95 33.82 36.71
N GLU A 744 -10.07 34.71 36.23
CA GLU A 744 -9.80 36.01 36.85
C GLU A 744 -11.01 36.94 36.69
N GLN A 745 -11.51 37.48 37.81
CA GLN A 745 -12.51 38.56 37.84
C GLN A 745 -11.82 39.82 38.36
N GLU A 746 -12.22 41.00 37.86
CA GLU A 746 -11.60 42.30 38.21
C GLU A 746 -11.47 42.57 39.73
N GLU A 747 -12.34 41.98 40.55
CA GLU A 747 -12.38 42.21 42.00
C GLU A 747 -11.46 41.29 42.83
N THR A 748 -10.92 40.21 42.25
CA THR A 748 -10.25 39.13 43.03
C THR A 748 -8.71 39.14 42.94
N SER A 749 -8.14 39.80 41.93
CA SER A 749 -6.69 39.76 41.64
C SER A 749 -6.09 41.17 41.56
N GLU A 750 -5.02 41.43 42.30
CA GLU A 750 -4.22 42.66 42.16
C GLU A 750 -3.46 42.62 40.82
N PHE A 751 -3.88 43.44 39.86
CA PHE A 751 -3.21 43.56 38.57
C PHE A 751 -2.12 44.64 38.60
N PHE A 752 -1.03 44.38 37.87
CA PHE A 752 0.00 45.40 37.60
C PHE A 752 -0.58 46.52 36.71
N ARG A 753 -0.83 47.70 37.29
CA ARG A 753 -1.45 48.86 36.62
C ARG A 753 -0.62 50.13 36.85
N ASP A 754 0.10 50.55 35.82
CA ASP A 754 1.00 51.70 35.85
C ASP A 754 0.52 52.80 34.88
N GLY A 755 -0.52 53.55 35.28
CA GLY A 755 -1.20 54.53 34.41
C GLY A 755 -0.30 55.64 33.84
N LYS A 756 0.79 56.00 34.54
CA LYS A 756 1.77 56.99 34.07
C LYS A 756 2.57 56.49 32.86
N ARG A 757 3.08 55.25 32.92
CA ARG A 757 3.86 54.65 31.84
C ARG A 757 3.01 54.38 30.60
N VAL A 758 1.76 53.97 30.80
CA VAL A 758 0.75 53.85 29.73
C VAL A 758 0.61 55.18 28.98
N PHE A 759 0.45 56.27 29.71
CA PHE A 759 0.32 57.60 29.11
C PHE A 759 1.59 58.07 28.38
N GLU A 760 2.78 57.82 28.95
CA GLU A 760 4.06 58.10 28.29
C GLU A 760 4.20 57.35 26.95
N CYS A 761 3.73 56.09 26.90
CA CYS A 761 3.71 55.31 25.67
C CYS A 761 2.73 55.86 24.62
N LEU A 762 1.53 56.28 25.02
CA LEU A 762 0.58 56.92 24.12
C LEU A 762 1.16 58.24 23.55
N GLN A 763 1.78 59.07 24.39
CA GLN A 763 2.46 60.29 23.94
C GLN A 763 3.64 60.01 23.01
N ARG A 764 4.38 58.93 23.25
CA ARG A 764 5.47 58.50 22.38
C ARG A 764 4.96 57.95 21.06
N ALA A 765 3.88 57.17 21.05
CA ALA A 765 3.23 56.69 19.84
C ALA A 765 2.72 57.86 18.99
N LEU A 766 2.11 58.87 19.63
CA LEU A 766 1.66 60.09 18.96
C LEU A 766 2.80 60.81 18.23
N ARG A 767 3.93 61.04 18.92
CA ARG A 767 5.14 61.64 18.31
C ARG A 767 5.71 60.82 17.14
N VAL A 768 5.58 59.50 17.18
CA VAL A 768 6.02 58.63 16.09
C VAL A 768 5.05 58.71 14.90
N ALA A 769 3.74 58.77 15.15
CA ALA A 769 2.71 58.98 14.13
C ALA A 769 2.82 60.35 13.45
N ASP A 770 3.13 61.41 14.20
CA ASP A 770 3.46 62.75 13.67
C ASP A 770 4.72 62.72 12.78
N GLY A 771 5.68 61.86 13.11
CA GLY A 771 6.92 61.67 12.37
C GLY A 771 6.79 60.85 11.09
N CYS A 772 5.58 60.40 10.72
CA CYS A 772 5.32 59.70 9.47
C CYS A 772 5.25 60.70 8.29
N MET A 773 6.01 60.44 7.22
CA MET A 773 6.01 61.31 6.04
C MET A 773 4.73 61.22 5.20
N ASP A 774 4.04 60.07 5.26
CA ASP A 774 2.76 59.88 4.58
C ASP A 774 1.61 60.27 5.50
N LEU A 775 0.90 61.34 5.11
CA LEU A 775 -0.21 61.91 5.85
C LEU A 775 -1.40 60.94 5.96
N GLY A 776 -1.62 60.09 4.95
CA GLY A 776 -2.72 59.12 4.98
C GLY A 776 -2.51 58.03 6.03
N VAL A 777 -1.31 57.43 6.06
CA VAL A 777 -0.94 56.44 7.08
C VAL A 777 -0.87 57.06 8.48
N SER A 778 -0.42 58.32 8.57
CA SER A 778 -0.40 59.06 9.85
C SER A 778 -1.82 59.23 10.43
N VAL A 779 -2.80 59.61 9.60
CA VAL A 779 -4.21 59.72 10.02
C VAL A 779 -4.77 58.38 10.49
N GLU A 780 -4.49 57.28 9.77
CA GLU A 780 -4.90 55.94 10.20
C GLU A 780 -4.33 55.59 11.58
N LEU A 781 -3.04 55.85 11.81
CA LEU A 781 -2.38 55.62 13.11
C LEU A 781 -2.96 56.50 14.22
N PHE A 782 -3.34 57.76 13.95
CA PHE A 782 -4.00 58.60 14.96
C PHE A 782 -5.37 58.05 15.35
N VAL A 783 -6.14 57.52 14.40
CA VAL A 783 -7.43 56.87 14.71
C VAL A 783 -7.21 55.60 15.53
N GLU A 784 -6.16 54.80 15.23
CA GLU A 784 -5.78 53.64 16.06
C GLU A 784 -5.40 54.06 17.50
N ILE A 785 -4.60 55.12 17.65
CA ILE A 785 -4.22 55.67 18.97
C ILE A 785 -5.45 56.20 19.72
N LEU A 786 -6.39 56.83 19.01
CA LEU A 786 -7.65 57.31 19.59
C LEU A 786 -8.44 56.13 20.15
N ASN A 787 -8.62 55.06 19.37
CA ASN A 787 -9.31 53.85 19.83
C ASN A 787 -8.65 53.23 21.07
N ARG A 788 -7.32 53.20 21.12
CA ARG A 788 -6.58 52.71 22.30
C ARG A 788 -6.70 53.63 23.50
N SER A 789 -6.72 54.94 23.29
CA SER A 789 -6.92 55.92 24.35
C SER A 789 -8.33 55.84 24.93
N LEU A 790 -9.35 55.60 24.08
CA LEU A 790 -10.72 55.33 24.51
C LEU A 790 -10.81 54.07 25.37
N TYR A 791 -10.13 52.99 24.99
CA TYR A 791 -10.08 51.76 25.81
C TYR A 791 -9.56 52.01 27.23
N TYR A 792 -8.46 52.78 27.38
CA TYR A 792 -7.93 53.11 28.70
C TYR A 792 -8.81 54.08 29.49
N PHE A 793 -9.56 54.91 28.78
CA PHE A 793 -10.53 55.82 29.37
C PHE A 793 -11.74 55.06 29.95
N GLU A 794 -12.24 54.05 29.23
CA GLU A 794 -13.30 53.13 29.65
C GLU A 794 -12.88 52.39 30.95
N ARG A 795 -11.70 51.78 30.96
CA ARG A 795 -11.13 51.06 32.12
C ARG A 795 -10.67 51.97 33.29
N GLY A 796 -10.92 53.29 33.21
CA GLY A 796 -10.74 54.22 34.34
C GLY A 796 -9.30 54.67 34.63
N ASN A 797 -8.44 54.74 33.61
CA ASN A 797 -7.10 55.31 33.80
C ASN A 797 -7.16 56.83 34.05
N GLU A 798 -6.88 57.26 35.28
CA GLU A 798 -6.93 58.67 35.71
C GLU A 798 -6.01 59.61 34.91
N GLN A 799 -4.96 59.09 34.27
CA GLN A 799 -4.01 59.89 33.51
C GLN A 799 -4.50 60.23 32.09
N VAL A 800 -5.39 59.41 31.50
CA VAL A 800 -5.96 59.68 30.18
C VAL A 800 -7.16 60.61 30.36
N THR A 801 -6.91 61.91 30.28
CA THR A 801 -7.97 62.92 30.47
C THR A 801 -8.83 63.09 29.21
N ALA A 802 -10.10 63.46 29.40
CA ALA A 802 -11.01 63.82 28.29
C ALA A 802 -10.43 64.93 27.39
N LYS A 803 -9.64 65.86 27.95
CA LYS A 803 -8.94 66.91 27.19
C LYS A 803 -7.95 66.35 26.17
N PHE A 804 -7.27 65.26 26.50
CA PHE A 804 -6.34 64.60 25.58
C PHE A 804 -7.07 63.94 24.41
N ILE A 805 -8.20 63.28 24.69
CA ILE A 805 -9.05 62.65 23.67
C ILE A 805 -9.65 63.69 22.72
N VAL A 806 -10.21 64.78 23.25
CA VAL A 806 -10.75 65.89 22.43
C VAL A 806 -9.66 66.51 21.57
N GLY A 807 -8.47 66.76 22.14
CA GLY A 807 -7.34 67.29 21.38
C GLY A 807 -6.89 66.35 20.24
N LEU A 808 -6.98 65.04 20.44
CA LEU A 808 -6.66 64.05 19.40
C LEU A 808 -7.73 64.00 18.29
N ILE A 809 -9.02 64.11 18.65
CA ILE A 809 -10.13 64.20 17.70
C ILE A 809 -9.99 65.44 16.81
N GLU A 810 -9.72 66.61 17.40
CA GLU A 810 -9.46 67.85 16.64
C GLU A 810 -8.27 67.71 15.70
N LEU A 811 -7.19 67.06 16.16
CA LEU A 811 -6.00 66.82 15.35
C LEU A 811 -6.30 65.93 14.13
N ILE A 812 -7.08 64.87 14.34
CA ILE A 812 -7.51 63.97 13.26
C ILE A 812 -8.40 64.73 12.26
N GLN A 813 -9.39 65.49 12.71
CA GLN A 813 -10.27 66.27 11.83
C GLN A 813 -9.48 67.25 10.94
N ARG A 814 -8.53 68.00 11.53
CA ARG A 814 -7.67 68.92 10.77
C ARG A 814 -6.80 68.21 9.73
N ASN A 815 -6.27 67.03 10.05
CA ASN A 815 -5.44 66.26 9.13
C ASN A 815 -6.27 65.55 8.05
N LEU A 816 -7.51 65.17 8.36
CA LEU A 816 -8.44 64.50 7.46
C LEU A 816 -9.01 65.46 6.40
N GLU A 817 -9.18 66.75 6.73
CA GLU A 817 -9.47 67.80 5.74
C GLU A 817 -8.38 67.91 4.64
N ASN A 818 -7.14 67.57 4.99
CA ASN A 818 -6.00 67.61 4.08
C ASN A 818 -5.81 66.32 3.27
N VAL A 819 -6.43 65.19 3.68
CA VAL A 819 -6.29 63.88 3.04
C VAL A 819 -7.60 63.46 2.37
N LYS A 820 -7.64 63.47 1.03
CA LYS A 820 -8.81 63.01 0.25
C LYS A 820 -8.85 61.48 0.13
N GLY A 821 -9.01 60.76 1.24
CA GLY A 821 -9.10 59.29 1.28
C GLY A 821 -10.43 58.79 1.85
N GLU A 822 -11.28 58.15 1.03
CA GLU A 822 -12.63 57.68 1.45
C GLU A 822 -12.61 56.64 2.58
N ALA A 823 -11.60 55.76 2.64
CA ALA A 823 -11.53 54.68 3.63
C ALA A 823 -11.16 55.17 5.04
N GLN A 824 -10.29 56.18 5.15
CA GLN A 824 -9.86 56.75 6.44
C GLN A 824 -10.99 57.55 7.08
N SER A 825 -11.78 58.29 6.27
CA SER A 825 -12.98 59.00 6.72
C SER A 825 -14.03 58.05 7.29
N GLN A 826 -14.30 56.93 6.62
CA GLN A 826 -15.26 55.93 7.11
C GLN A 826 -14.82 55.30 8.45
N HIS A 827 -13.52 55.03 8.63
CA HIS A 827 -13.00 54.47 9.89
C HIS A 827 -13.12 55.46 11.05
N PHE A 828 -12.86 56.74 10.78
CA PHE A 828 -13.02 57.80 11.78
C PHE A 828 -14.49 58.05 12.11
N GLU A 829 -15.38 58.10 11.12
CA GLU A 829 -16.83 58.24 11.33
C GLU A 829 -17.41 57.11 12.20
N ARG A 830 -16.99 55.86 11.97
CA ARG A 830 -17.37 54.72 12.84
C ARG A 830 -16.88 54.88 14.28
N THR A 831 -15.68 55.43 14.45
CA THR A 831 -15.14 55.70 15.79
C THR A 831 -15.95 56.78 16.51
N LEU A 832 -16.39 57.82 15.79
CA LEU A 832 -17.27 58.85 16.36
C LEU A 832 -18.66 58.30 16.69
N GLN A 833 -19.24 57.46 15.82
CA GLN A 833 -20.49 56.74 16.11
C GLN A 833 -20.37 55.90 17.38
N TYR A 834 -19.26 55.17 17.56
CA TYR A 834 -19.02 54.41 18.79
C TYR A 834 -18.99 55.30 20.03
N ILE A 835 -18.35 56.48 19.97
CA ILE A 835 -18.34 57.43 21.08
C ILE A 835 -19.76 57.97 21.38
N GLU A 836 -20.58 58.20 20.36
CA GLU A 836 -21.97 58.64 20.51
C GLU A 836 -22.87 57.54 21.09
N GLU A 837 -22.69 56.28 20.66
CA GLU A 837 -23.36 55.10 21.22
C GLU A 837 -23.00 54.89 22.69
N GLN A 838 -21.73 55.05 23.06
CA GLN A 838 -21.28 54.93 24.46
C GLN A 838 -21.74 56.09 25.35
N LYS A 839 -22.04 57.28 24.80
CA LYS A 839 -22.74 58.34 25.54
C LYS A 839 -24.18 57.97 25.86
N ALA A 840 -24.79 57.10 25.06
CA ALA A 840 -26.19 56.69 25.16
C ALA A 840 -26.39 55.34 25.89
N SER A 841 -25.32 54.69 26.38
CA SER A 841 -25.38 53.40 27.08
C SER A 841 -26.03 53.51 28.48
N GLU A 842 -26.55 52.38 28.98
CA GLU A 842 -27.31 52.29 30.24
C GLU A 842 -26.42 52.29 31.51
N ASP A 843 -25.10 52.14 31.38
CA ASP A 843 -24.16 52.16 32.50
C ASP A 843 -23.84 53.60 32.94
N GLU A 844 -24.39 54.03 34.08
CA GLU A 844 -24.34 55.42 34.56
C GLU A 844 -22.90 55.95 34.75
N GLU A 845 -21.93 55.11 35.14
CA GLU A 845 -20.54 55.53 35.35
C GLU A 845 -19.77 55.73 34.04
N GLU A 846 -19.99 54.87 33.05
CA GLU A 846 -19.37 54.97 31.73
C GLU A 846 -19.98 56.11 30.93
N SER A 847 -21.32 56.23 30.92
CA SER A 847 -22.02 57.35 30.29
C SER A 847 -21.58 58.69 30.87
N ALA A 848 -21.41 58.80 32.20
CA ALA A 848 -20.91 60.03 32.84
C ALA A 848 -19.47 60.38 32.43
N ARG A 849 -18.60 59.39 32.24
CA ARG A 849 -17.23 59.61 31.75
C ARG A 849 -17.24 60.07 30.29
N TYR A 850 -17.99 59.40 29.42
CA TYR A 850 -18.07 59.73 28.00
C TYR A 850 -18.77 61.08 27.71
N GLN A 851 -19.70 61.51 28.57
CA GLN A 851 -20.32 62.84 28.50
C GLN A 851 -19.31 63.99 28.67
N THR A 852 -18.17 63.75 29.32
CA THR A 852 -17.11 64.77 29.44
C THR A 852 -16.32 65.01 28.15
N ILE A 853 -16.48 64.13 27.15
CA ILE A 853 -15.83 64.25 25.84
C ILE A 853 -16.75 65.05 24.90
N VAL A 854 -16.51 66.36 24.80
CA VAL A 854 -17.19 67.26 23.86
C VAL A 854 -16.20 67.67 22.77
N TYR A 855 -16.48 67.30 21.53
CA TYR A 855 -15.62 67.54 20.36
C TYR A 855 -16.39 68.19 19.22
#